data_AF-A0AAD6IPJ8-F1
#
_entry.id   AF-A0AAD6IPJ8-F1
#
_cell.length_a   1.000
_cell.length_b   1.000
_cell.length_c   1.000
_cell.angle_alpha   90.00
_cell.angle_beta   90.00
_cell.angle_gamma   90.00
#
_symmetry.space_group_name_H-M   'P 1'
#
loop_
_entity.id
_entity.type
_entity.pdbx_description
1 polymer ?
#
loop_
_entity_poly.entity_id
_entity_poly.type
_entity_poly.pdbx_seq_one_letter_code
_entity_poly.pdbx_strand_id
1 'polypeptide(L)'
;MAQIRGTAGYHLGGPQRSFGVPPNPSATNDPSPLDAIREQTSKIEDLLDTYADPVKPYLPAVGRFLIVATFLEDAIRILTQWTEQLKYLSDYRHIPWGITHLFLLGNVITMVICSVMVIARKHSEYAVGGLIGVVVTQALGYGLIFDLNFFLRNLSVMGGLLMVVSDSWHRKRFAFAGIPQLEEKDRKMYFQLAGRVLLIFLFIGFVFSGEWSISRVLVSILGFIACVMVIVGFKAKWSAIILVVILSVFNVIINNFWTPHHPHRDFAKYDFFQILSIVGGLVLLVNMGPGQFSVDEKKKLTFLANLYGFVLRFFLSTYARTVWLLTRSTRRRARYAQLSAAGTFEEWQEAAEHLDVVLGKDVWRKNPASKQYDYRMISERLDALKKARAEEDVAGMVNLLRSGMLRNLGNMCHRNLYCRSYAGTKLLIEEYVQTVAASLSWIAELPPSTLPPQTKLDIFHDTRSSFGRTSLTLQGGAIFGLYHIGVVKALFLRNLLPRVITGTGVGALIAALVCIHTDAELPGFLCGEGIDLSAFAGKEKGGVKRKLLRIIRTGYLLDINVIERCVRANVGDLTFEEAYQRTKRVLNITLAEKKGDGGADIPGLLNHITTPNVLIYTAACASNASGGLYRAVELLCKDHNGDVVPYASTLPQIHASSSSSQATGSHKGRLSNRKYGDPRSSPHARVAELFNVNHFIISQARPYIAPFISPAHTHSTSSSLYKLLGLEIRHRLQQIDTLGLLPVGIRKFLIDDVVPGSGITVVPDLGWSDFEMLVENPNRERVGYWVAKGERSIWPVVGEVEVRCGVEFCLERLWEEVRSRQPGAEERRRRRETGGQQL
;
A
#
# COMPACT_ATOMS: atom_id res chain seq x y z
N MET A 1 22.67 64.82 -28.10
CA MET A 1 23.17 63.99 -29.22
C MET A 1 22.56 62.60 -29.08
N ALA A 2 21.50 62.28 -29.85
CA ALA A 2 21.50 61.36 -31.00
C ALA A 2 21.90 59.90 -30.65
N GLN A 3 21.31 58.79 -31.11
CA GLN A 3 20.10 58.44 -31.87
C GLN A 3 19.98 56.89 -31.79
N ILE A 4 18.76 56.38 -31.57
CA ILE A 4 18.08 55.27 -32.28
C ILE A 4 18.60 53.80 -32.24
N ARG A 5 17.59 52.90 -32.08
CA ARG A 5 17.35 51.50 -32.56
C ARG A 5 17.12 50.57 -31.36
N GLY A 6 15.98 49.93 -31.14
CA GLY A 6 14.82 49.58 -31.97
C GLY A 6 14.51 48.10 -31.67
N THR A 7 13.41 47.80 -30.97
CA THR A 7 12.97 46.41 -30.75
C THR A 7 11.55 46.24 -31.27
N ALA A 8 11.44 45.41 -32.30
CA ALA A 8 10.21 45.03 -32.98
C ALA A 8 9.25 44.32 -32.02
N GLY A 9 8.01 44.79 -32.00
CA GLY A 9 6.88 44.10 -31.37
C GLY A 9 6.31 43.05 -32.32
N TYR A 10 6.15 41.83 -31.81
CA TYR A 10 5.21 40.87 -32.36
C TYR A 10 3.97 40.85 -31.47
N HIS A 11 2.94 41.55 -31.95
CA HIS A 11 1.55 41.44 -31.50
C HIS A 11 0.93 40.16 -32.05
N LEU A 12 0.43 39.27 -31.19
CA LEU A 12 -0.63 38.31 -31.53
C LEU A 12 -1.40 37.97 -30.24
N GLY A 13 -2.66 38.42 -30.14
CA GLY A 13 -3.59 38.09 -29.06
C GLY A 13 -4.73 39.11 -28.93
N GLY A 14 -5.85 38.86 -29.63
CA GLY A 14 -7.01 39.76 -29.69
C GLY A 14 -7.86 39.85 -28.41
N PRO A 15 -8.84 40.78 -28.36
CA PRO A 15 -9.56 41.15 -27.14
C PRO A 15 -10.82 40.30 -26.92
N GLN A 16 -10.94 39.66 -25.75
CA GLN A 16 -12.22 39.17 -25.24
C GLN A 16 -12.97 40.30 -24.52
N ARG A 17 -14.14 40.65 -25.05
CA ARG A 17 -15.11 41.59 -24.48
C ARG A 17 -15.71 41.00 -23.19
N SER A 18 -15.61 41.70 -22.07
CA SER A 18 -16.43 41.45 -20.88
C SER A 18 -17.48 42.56 -20.78
N PHE A 19 -18.75 42.16 -20.76
CA PHE A 19 -19.92 43.03 -20.67
C PHE A 19 -19.98 43.73 -19.31
N GLY A 20 -20.38 45.01 -19.33
CA GLY A 20 -20.35 45.92 -18.20
C GLY A 20 -21.53 45.79 -17.23
N VAL A 21 -21.24 46.15 -15.98
CA VAL A 21 -22.18 46.62 -14.96
C VAL A 21 -21.68 48.01 -14.56
N PRO A 22 -22.53 49.07 -14.49
CA PRO A 22 -22.06 50.41 -14.13
C PRO A 22 -21.72 50.50 -12.62
N PRO A 23 -20.74 51.34 -12.22
CA PRO A 23 -20.36 51.48 -10.82
C PRO A 23 -21.35 52.38 -10.07
N ASN A 24 -21.75 51.94 -8.88
CA ASN A 24 -22.58 52.68 -7.95
C ASN A 24 -21.70 53.68 -7.16
N PRO A 25 -21.99 55.01 -7.13
CA PRO A 25 -21.08 56.03 -6.58
C PRO A 25 -21.21 56.25 -5.06
N SER A 26 -21.49 55.21 -4.27
CA SER A 26 -21.71 55.34 -2.83
C SER A 26 -21.10 54.20 -2.02
N ALA A 27 -19.77 54.12 -2.02
CA ALA A 27 -19.02 53.37 -1.02
C ALA A 27 -18.04 54.34 -0.34
N THR A 28 -18.43 54.80 0.84
CA THR A 28 -17.62 55.59 1.76
C THR A 28 -16.35 54.82 2.12
N ASN A 29 -15.20 55.46 1.93
CA ASN A 29 -13.89 54.98 2.38
C ASN A 29 -13.80 55.09 3.91
N ASP A 30 -14.23 54.06 4.64
CA ASP A 30 -13.79 53.87 6.02
C ASP A 30 -12.52 53.01 6.01
N PRO A 31 -11.40 53.45 6.62
CA PRO A 31 -10.19 52.66 6.68
C PRO A 31 -10.46 51.38 7.47
N SER A 32 -10.18 50.24 6.85
CA SER A 32 -10.41 48.95 7.50
C SER A 32 -9.53 48.84 8.75
N PRO A 33 -9.99 48.18 9.83
CA PRO A 33 -9.15 47.92 11.02
C PRO A 33 -7.82 47.24 10.66
N LEU A 34 -7.78 46.52 9.54
CA LEU A 34 -6.60 45.85 9.00
C LEU A 34 -5.58 46.83 8.42
N ASP A 35 -6.01 47.96 7.85
CA ASP A 35 -5.13 49.00 7.32
C ASP A 35 -4.45 49.77 8.46
N ALA A 36 -5.18 50.03 9.55
CA ALA A 36 -4.62 50.61 10.77
C ALA A 36 -3.57 49.67 11.43
N ILE A 37 -3.86 48.37 11.51
CA ILE A 37 -2.90 47.37 12.01
C ILE A 37 -1.67 47.29 11.11
N ARG A 38 -1.83 47.44 9.79
CA ARG A 38 -0.72 47.39 8.83
C ARG A 38 0.21 48.59 8.97
N GLU A 39 -0.33 49.79 9.16
CA GLU A 39 0.45 51.01 9.37
C GLU A 39 1.21 50.98 10.71
N GLN A 40 0.57 50.47 11.76
CA GLN A 40 1.21 50.23 13.05
C GLN A 40 2.35 49.20 12.92
N THR A 41 2.11 48.12 12.17
CA THR A 41 3.13 47.10 11.93
C THR A 41 4.33 47.70 11.19
N SER A 42 4.12 48.50 10.13
CA SER A 42 5.25 49.08 9.37
C SER A 42 6.09 50.08 10.18
N LYS A 43 5.49 50.87 11.08
CA LYS A 43 6.25 51.78 11.95
C LYS A 43 7.15 51.04 12.93
N ILE A 44 6.67 49.91 13.46
CA ILE A 44 7.47 49.01 14.31
C ILE A 44 8.56 48.34 13.47
N GLU A 45 8.29 48.06 12.20
CA GLU A 45 9.27 47.48 11.28
C GLU A 45 10.46 48.41 11.04
N ASP A 46 10.21 49.68 10.73
CA ASP A 46 11.26 50.67 10.48
C ASP A 46 12.12 50.93 11.73
N LEU A 47 11.50 50.95 12.92
CA LEU A 47 12.20 51.07 14.20
C LEU A 47 13.16 49.90 14.44
N LEU A 48 12.69 48.66 14.28
CA LEU A 48 13.53 47.49 14.58
C LEU A 48 14.63 47.28 13.54
N ASP A 49 14.41 47.62 12.27
CA ASP A 49 15.48 47.58 11.25
C ASP A 49 16.60 48.58 11.58
N THR A 50 16.25 49.77 12.08
CA THR A 50 17.21 50.78 12.55
C THR A 50 18.05 50.25 13.72
N TYR A 51 17.45 49.52 14.67
CA TYR A 51 18.17 48.90 15.78
C TYR A 51 19.01 47.68 15.38
N ALA A 52 18.63 46.96 14.31
CA ALA A 52 19.33 45.76 13.84
C ALA A 52 20.56 46.07 12.97
N ASP A 53 20.60 47.24 12.32
CA ASP A 53 21.69 47.68 11.43
C ASP A 53 23.13 47.52 11.96
N PRO A 54 23.47 47.89 13.20
CA PRO A 54 24.84 47.72 13.71
C PRO A 54 25.24 46.24 13.93
N VAL A 55 24.25 45.35 14.10
CA VAL A 55 24.49 43.93 14.40
C VAL A 55 24.52 43.07 13.12
N LYS A 56 23.85 43.53 12.05
CA LYS A 56 23.77 42.86 10.73
C LYS A 56 25.09 42.25 10.21
N PRO A 57 26.26 42.93 10.25
CA PRO A 57 27.51 42.36 9.72
C PRO A 57 28.03 41.15 10.51
N TYR A 58 27.68 41.03 11.80
CA TYR A 58 28.14 39.96 12.67
C TYR A 58 27.16 38.78 12.74
N LEU A 59 25.89 38.96 12.35
CA LEU A 59 24.84 37.92 12.41
C LEU A 59 25.26 36.58 11.79
N PRO A 60 25.93 36.51 10.62
CA PRO A 60 26.31 35.22 10.04
C PRO A 60 27.39 34.49 10.84
N ALA A 61 28.32 35.23 11.45
CA ALA A 61 29.36 34.64 12.28
C ALA A 61 28.76 34.13 13.61
N VAL A 62 27.90 34.95 14.23
CA VAL A 62 27.16 34.59 15.44
C VAL A 62 26.28 33.35 15.19
N GLY A 63 25.49 33.33 14.11
CA GLY A 63 24.62 32.20 13.78
C GLY A 63 25.38 30.87 13.63
N ARG A 64 26.53 30.88 12.93
CA ARG A 64 27.38 29.68 12.79
C ARG A 64 28.00 29.25 14.11
N PHE A 65 28.46 30.19 14.93
CA PHE A 65 29.01 29.89 16.26
C PHE A 65 27.96 29.23 17.16
N LEU A 66 26.75 29.79 17.24
CA LEU A 66 25.67 29.26 18.06
C LEU A 66 25.27 27.85 17.63
N ILE A 67 25.21 27.56 16.32
CA ILE A 67 24.91 26.21 15.79
C ILE A 67 25.95 25.19 16.23
N VAL A 68 27.21 25.60 16.22
CA VAL A 68 28.38 24.75 16.50
C VAL A 68 28.63 24.58 18.00
N ALA A 69 28.17 25.52 18.83
CA ALA A 69 28.35 25.52 20.27
C ALA A 69 27.85 24.22 20.93
N THR A 70 26.79 23.59 20.41
CA THR A 70 26.31 22.28 20.89
C THR A 70 27.33 21.17 20.75
N PHE A 71 28.05 21.14 19.62
CA PHE A 71 29.04 20.11 19.34
C PHE A 71 30.32 20.32 20.14
N LEU A 72 30.69 21.59 20.38
CA LEU A 72 31.82 21.93 21.23
C LEU A 72 31.53 21.59 22.70
N GLU A 73 30.31 21.87 23.18
CA GLU A 73 29.90 21.49 24.53
C GLU A 73 29.86 19.97 24.68
N ASP A 74 29.31 19.25 23.71
CA ASP A 74 29.25 17.78 23.74
C ASP A 74 30.64 17.14 23.68
N ALA A 75 31.56 17.71 22.89
CA ALA A 75 32.96 17.27 22.89
C ALA A 75 33.61 17.44 24.27
N ILE A 76 33.39 18.58 24.94
CA ILE A 76 33.88 18.83 26.30
C ILE A 76 33.22 17.87 27.30
N ARG A 77 31.92 17.60 27.16
CA ARG A 77 31.18 16.67 28.00
C ARG A 77 31.75 15.25 27.90
N ILE A 78 31.97 14.74 26.69
CA ILE A 78 32.58 13.41 26.48
C ILE A 78 33.99 13.33 27.07
N LEU A 79 34.78 14.41 26.95
CA LEU A 79 36.13 14.46 27.52
C LEU A 79 36.11 14.49 29.06
N THR A 80 35.18 15.22 29.67
CA THR A 80 35.08 15.37 31.12
C THR A 80 34.45 14.15 31.79
N GLN A 81 33.52 13.46 31.13
CA GLN A 81 32.82 12.25 31.62
C GLN A 81 33.33 10.96 30.95
N TRP A 82 34.58 10.94 30.51
CA TRP A 82 35.15 9.86 29.68
C TRP A 82 34.94 8.45 30.25
N THR A 83 35.19 8.27 31.54
CA THR A 83 35.07 6.99 32.23
C THR A 83 33.62 6.50 32.31
N GLU A 84 32.67 7.40 32.55
CA GLU A 84 31.24 7.08 32.64
C GLU A 84 30.67 6.68 31.27
N GLN A 85 31.07 7.40 30.20
CA GLN A 85 30.64 7.13 28.84
C GLN A 85 31.16 5.78 28.32
N LEU A 86 32.43 5.47 28.60
CA LEU A 86 33.00 4.15 28.26
C LEU A 86 32.27 3.02 28.97
N LYS A 87 31.99 3.21 30.27
CA LYS A 87 31.26 2.22 31.07
C LYS A 87 29.85 1.99 30.52
N TYR A 88 29.14 3.05 30.14
CA TYR A 88 27.82 2.92 29.51
C TYR A 88 27.88 2.15 28.18
N LEU A 89 28.82 2.47 27.29
CA LEU A 89 28.91 1.81 25.99
C LEU A 89 29.40 0.35 26.09
N SER A 90 30.26 0.02 27.05
CA SER A 90 30.76 -1.34 27.22
C SER A 90 29.80 -2.21 28.04
N ASP A 91 29.35 -1.74 29.20
CA ASP A 91 28.57 -2.54 30.15
C ASP A 91 27.09 -2.61 29.76
N TYR A 92 26.49 -1.50 29.31
CA TYR A 92 25.06 -1.43 28.98
C TYR A 92 24.77 -1.69 27.50
N ARG A 93 25.63 -1.23 26.58
CA ARG A 93 25.46 -1.44 25.13
C ARG A 93 26.22 -2.65 24.58
N HIS A 94 27.05 -3.31 25.40
CA HIS A 94 27.83 -4.50 25.04
C HIS A 94 28.76 -4.29 23.84
N ILE A 95 29.31 -3.08 23.68
CA ILE A 95 30.26 -2.77 22.61
C ILE A 95 31.68 -3.17 23.06
N PRO A 96 32.48 -3.84 22.20
CA PRO A 96 33.86 -4.22 22.52
C PRO A 96 34.73 -3.03 22.93
N TRP A 97 35.56 -3.22 23.95
CA TRP A 97 36.37 -2.17 24.58
C TRP A 97 37.14 -1.31 23.56
N GLY A 98 37.86 -1.90 22.61
CA GLY A 98 38.64 -1.14 21.62
C GLY A 98 37.78 -0.27 20.67
N ILE A 99 36.56 -0.73 20.34
CA ILE A 99 35.64 0.00 19.47
C ILE A 99 35.04 1.20 20.22
N THR A 100 34.77 1.07 21.52
CA THR A 100 34.22 2.17 22.33
C THR A 100 35.17 3.37 22.42
N HIS A 101 36.47 3.13 22.64
CA HIS A 101 37.50 4.19 22.66
C HIS A 101 37.65 4.87 21.30
N LEU A 102 37.71 4.08 20.22
CA LEU A 102 37.80 4.62 18.86
C LEU A 102 36.57 5.45 18.48
N PHE A 103 35.38 4.99 18.89
CA PHE A 103 34.13 5.69 18.68
C PHE A 103 34.06 7.03 19.41
N LEU A 104 34.38 7.06 20.71
CA LEU A 104 34.34 8.29 21.51
C LEU A 104 35.40 9.29 21.05
N LEU A 105 36.64 8.84 20.84
CA LEU A 105 37.74 9.68 20.38
C LEU A 105 37.48 10.22 18.97
N GLY A 106 37.00 9.37 18.06
CA GLY A 106 36.62 9.76 16.71
C GLY A 106 35.54 10.83 16.70
N ASN A 107 34.48 10.67 17.50
CA ASN A 107 33.41 11.66 17.62
C ASN A 107 33.93 12.99 18.17
N VAL A 108 34.75 13.00 19.22
CA VAL A 108 35.33 14.22 19.79
C VAL A 108 36.21 14.96 18.76
N ILE A 109 37.11 14.24 18.08
CA ILE A 109 37.99 14.83 17.06
C ILE A 109 37.17 15.40 15.90
N THR A 110 36.21 14.64 15.37
CA THR A 110 35.34 15.09 14.28
C THR A 110 34.54 16.32 14.69
N MET A 111 33.96 16.34 15.91
CA MET A 111 33.23 17.49 16.42
C MET A 111 34.10 18.73 16.50
N VAL A 112 35.30 18.66 17.10
CA VAL A 112 36.18 19.83 17.25
C VAL A 112 36.66 20.34 15.89
N ILE A 113 37.17 19.46 15.01
CA ILE A 113 37.70 19.86 13.70
C ILE A 113 36.59 20.45 12.81
N CYS A 114 35.44 19.78 12.70
CA CYS A 114 34.35 20.25 11.85
C CYS A 114 33.73 21.55 12.39
N SER A 115 33.64 21.70 13.72
CA SER A 115 33.20 22.92 14.39
C SER A 115 34.06 24.13 14.01
N VAL A 116 35.38 23.98 14.10
CA VAL A 116 36.33 25.05 13.73
C VAL A 116 36.25 25.37 12.23
N MET A 117 36.11 24.35 11.36
CA MET A 117 35.96 24.54 9.91
C MET A 117 34.67 25.29 9.53
N VAL A 118 33.55 25.04 10.23
CA VAL A 118 32.29 25.76 10.04
C VAL A 118 32.44 27.24 10.42
N ILE A 119 33.09 27.55 11.54
CA ILE A 119 33.33 28.93 11.99
C ILE A 119 34.30 29.65 11.03
N ALA A 120 35.37 28.98 10.61
CA ALA A 120 36.38 29.52 9.68
C ALA A 120 35.90 29.61 8.22
N ARG A 121 34.68 29.14 7.91
CA ARG A 121 34.10 29.08 6.55
C ARG A 121 34.98 28.35 5.53
N LYS A 122 35.78 27.38 5.98
CA LYS A 122 36.67 26.59 5.12
C LYS A 122 36.07 25.20 4.94
N HIS A 123 35.81 24.80 3.68
CA HIS A 123 35.23 23.49 3.37
C HIS A 123 33.93 23.15 4.16
N SER A 124 33.03 24.14 4.30
CA SER A 124 31.85 24.03 5.17
C SER A 124 30.90 22.88 4.81
N GLU A 125 30.83 22.46 3.55
CA GLU A 125 30.02 21.31 3.12
C GLU A 125 30.49 20.00 3.77
N TYR A 126 31.80 19.74 3.74
CA TYR A 126 32.40 18.55 4.36
C TYR A 126 32.34 18.62 5.88
N ALA A 127 32.54 19.81 6.45
CA ALA A 127 32.45 20.02 7.89
C ALA A 127 31.02 19.76 8.41
N VAL A 128 29.99 20.28 7.72
CA VAL A 128 28.60 20.00 8.07
C VAL A 128 28.25 18.52 7.87
N GLY A 129 28.71 17.90 6.78
CA GLY A 129 28.53 16.46 6.56
C GLY A 129 29.13 15.62 7.69
N GLY A 130 30.32 15.99 8.18
CA GLY A 130 30.95 15.38 9.36
C GLY A 130 30.11 15.54 10.63
N LEU A 131 29.60 16.75 10.91
CA LEU A 131 28.75 17.00 12.08
C LEU A 131 27.41 16.24 12.01
N ILE A 132 26.77 16.17 10.85
CA ILE A 132 25.56 15.34 10.65
C ILE A 132 25.89 13.85 10.88
N GLY A 133 27.04 13.40 10.38
CA GLY A 133 27.54 12.05 10.60
C GLY A 133 27.69 11.73 12.09
N VAL A 134 28.23 12.66 12.88
CA VAL A 134 28.33 12.52 14.34
C VAL A 134 26.95 12.39 14.99
N VAL A 135 25.99 13.25 14.64
CA VAL A 135 24.61 13.19 15.20
C VAL A 135 23.98 11.80 14.96
N VAL A 136 24.10 11.27 13.75
CA VAL A 136 23.56 9.95 13.40
C VAL A 136 24.31 8.84 14.13
N THR A 137 25.65 8.92 14.16
CA THR A 137 26.53 7.92 14.77
C THR A 137 26.34 7.86 16.29
N GLN A 138 26.14 9.00 16.95
CA GLN A 138 25.80 9.08 18.37
C GLN A 138 24.40 8.52 18.65
N ALA A 139 23.39 8.85 17.83
CA ALA A 139 22.04 8.32 18.01
C ALA A 139 22.00 6.78 17.93
N LEU A 140 22.79 6.19 17.04
CA LEU A 140 22.93 4.73 16.92
C LEU A 140 23.77 4.13 18.05
N GLY A 141 24.91 4.75 18.38
CA GLY A 141 25.85 4.27 19.41
C GLY A 141 25.19 4.21 20.78
N TYR A 142 24.55 5.30 21.20
CA TYR A 142 23.85 5.39 22.50
C TYR A 142 22.49 4.70 22.50
N GLY A 143 21.95 4.31 21.34
CA GLY A 143 20.68 3.58 21.22
C GLY A 143 19.44 4.45 21.37
N LEU A 144 19.57 5.75 21.21
CA LEU A 144 18.53 6.74 21.48
C LEU A 144 17.64 7.02 20.26
N ILE A 145 17.77 6.26 19.16
CA ILE A 145 16.99 6.45 17.94
C ILE A 145 15.48 6.20 18.13
N PHE A 146 15.10 5.42 19.15
CA PHE A 146 13.71 5.14 19.49
C PHE A 146 13.13 6.09 20.54
N ASP A 147 13.96 6.94 21.15
CA ASP A 147 13.48 8.02 22.00
C ASP A 147 13.01 9.17 21.09
N LEU A 148 11.69 9.34 21.01
CA LEU A 148 11.05 10.34 20.17
C LEU A 148 11.56 11.76 20.49
N ASN A 149 11.82 12.06 21.77
CA ASN A 149 12.24 13.39 22.17
C ASN A 149 13.67 13.68 21.70
N PHE A 150 14.59 12.74 21.96
CA PHE A 150 15.98 12.83 21.49
C PHE A 150 16.05 12.88 19.95
N PHE A 151 15.23 12.08 19.26
CA PHE A 151 15.17 12.04 17.80
C PHE A 151 14.71 13.37 17.18
N LEU A 152 13.59 13.93 17.66
CA LEU A 152 13.05 15.20 17.17
C LEU A 152 14.02 16.36 17.40
N ARG A 153 14.74 16.34 18.53
CA ARG A 153 15.75 17.34 18.89
C ARG A 153 16.97 17.31 17.97
N ASN A 154 17.51 16.13 17.67
CA ASN A 154 18.62 15.97 16.73
C ASN A 154 18.25 16.33 15.29
N LEU A 155 17.01 16.04 14.89
CA LEU A 155 16.47 16.43 13.59
C LEU A 155 16.45 17.96 13.42
N SER A 156 16.20 18.70 14.50
CA SER A 156 16.26 20.16 14.49
C SER A 156 17.68 20.70 14.38
N VAL A 157 18.66 20.08 15.06
CA VAL A 157 20.09 20.47 14.94
C VAL A 157 20.58 20.23 13.51
N MET A 158 20.17 19.13 12.89
CA MET A 158 20.42 18.90 11.46
C MET A 158 19.82 20.01 10.58
N GLY A 159 18.63 20.52 10.91
CA GLY A 159 18.02 21.67 10.23
C GLY A 159 18.88 22.94 10.29
N GLY A 160 19.48 23.25 11.45
CA GLY A 160 20.43 24.35 11.62
C GLY A 160 21.72 24.17 10.80
N LEU A 161 22.26 22.95 10.78
CA LEU A 161 23.42 22.62 9.95
C LEU A 161 23.15 22.74 8.44
N LEU A 162 21.96 22.36 7.96
CA LEU A 162 21.57 22.57 6.56
C LEU A 162 21.48 24.06 6.19
N MET A 163 21.10 24.93 7.15
CA MET A 163 21.15 26.38 6.95
C MET A 163 22.58 26.90 6.77
N VAL A 164 23.56 26.35 7.49
CA VAL A 164 24.99 26.67 7.31
C VAL A 164 25.46 26.27 5.91
N VAL A 165 25.07 25.10 5.41
CA VAL A 165 25.42 24.65 4.05
C VAL A 165 24.85 25.61 3.02
N SER A 166 23.57 25.97 3.14
CA SER A 166 22.93 26.95 2.25
C SER A 166 23.65 28.30 2.25
N ASP A 167 24.21 28.70 3.39
CA ASP A 167 24.91 29.98 3.56
C ASP A 167 26.32 29.95 2.98
N SER A 168 26.99 28.80 3.05
CA SER A 168 28.34 28.62 2.52
C SER A 168 28.41 28.57 0.99
N TRP A 169 27.31 28.22 0.31
CA TRP A 169 27.26 28.13 -1.15
C TRP A 169 27.38 29.53 -1.79
N HIS A 170 28.54 29.81 -2.37
CA HIS A 170 28.77 31.00 -3.19
C HIS A 170 28.22 30.80 -4.61
N ARG A 171 27.69 31.88 -5.22
CA ARG A 171 27.32 31.90 -6.65
C ARG A 171 28.60 31.83 -7.49
N LYS A 172 29.02 30.65 -7.93
CA LYS A 172 30.04 30.57 -8.98
C LYS A 172 29.35 30.86 -10.31
N ARG A 173 29.57 32.06 -10.87
CA ARG A 173 29.21 32.37 -12.26
C ARG A 173 30.17 31.61 -13.19
N PHE A 174 29.86 30.35 -13.47
CA PHE A 174 30.38 29.68 -14.67
C PHE A 174 29.21 29.51 -15.63
N ALA A 175 29.04 30.49 -16.52
CA ALA A 175 28.09 30.38 -17.62
C ALA A 175 28.81 29.70 -18.80
N PHE A 176 28.55 28.40 -18.99
CA PHE A 176 28.79 27.72 -20.26
C PHE A 176 27.47 27.72 -21.04
N ALA A 177 27.49 28.30 -22.25
CA ALA A 177 26.27 28.52 -23.04
C ALA A 177 25.70 27.20 -23.59
N GLY A 178 24.39 26.98 -23.41
CA GLY A 178 23.61 26.11 -24.30
C GLY A 178 23.11 24.76 -23.77
N ILE A 179 23.34 24.38 -22.51
CA ILE A 179 22.77 23.14 -21.94
C ILE A 179 21.90 23.51 -20.73
N PRO A 180 20.62 23.06 -20.65
CA PRO A 180 19.82 23.23 -19.46
C PRO A 180 20.39 22.35 -18.33
N GLN A 181 21.27 22.92 -17.52
CA GLN A 181 21.69 22.32 -16.25
C GLN A 181 20.66 22.71 -15.18
N LEU A 182 20.30 21.78 -14.28
CA LEU A 182 19.54 22.10 -13.08
C LEU A 182 20.22 23.28 -12.38
N GLU A 183 19.53 24.43 -12.35
CA GLU A 183 20.08 25.69 -11.87
C GLU A 183 20.56 25.49 -10.42
N GLU A 184 21.84 25.74 -10.12
CA GLU A 184 22.42 25.61 -8.76
C GLU A 184 21.64 26.42 -7.70
N LYS A 185 20.84 27.37 -8.17
CA LYS A 185 19.84 28.17 -7.46
C LYS A 185 18.72 27.36 -6.81
N ASP A 186 18.26 26.27 -7.45
CA ASP A 186 17.17 25.44 -6.92
C ASP A 186 17.62 24.65 -5.69
N ARG A 187 18.87 24.16 -5.68
CA ARG A 187 19.43 23.40 -4.56
C ARG A 187 19.48 24.24 -3.29
N LYS A 188 20.04 25.45 -3.37
CA LYS A 188 20.11 26.39 -2.23
C LYS A 188 18.72 26.64 -1.62
N MET A 189 17.71 26.77 -2.47
CA MET A 189 16.32 26.98 -2.08
C MET A 189 15.70 25.75 -1.39
N TYR A 190 15.91 24.53 -1.91
CA TYR A 190 15.43 23.31 -1.25
C TYR A 190 16.08 23.09 0.12
N PHE A 191 17.37 23.37 0.27
CA PHE A 191 18.04 23.29 1.57
C PHE A 191 17.52 24.32 2.58
N GLN A 192 17.14 25.53 2.14
CA GLN A 192 16.50 26.53 3.00
C GLN A 192 15.09 26.10 3.42
N LEU A 193 14.30 25.58 2.49
CA LEU A 193 12.96 25.08 2.79
C LEU A 193 13.03 23.88 3.75
N ALA A 194 13.92 22.93 3.48
CA ALA A 194 14.17 21.78 4.35
C ALA A 194 14.58 22.23 5.75
N GLY A 195 15.52 23.18 5.87
CA GLY A 195 15.90 23.75 7.15
C GLY A 195 14.72 24.38 7.90
N ARG A 196 13.84 25.13 7.23
CA ARG A 196 12.62 25.72 7.84
C ARG A 196 11.63 24.70 8.32
N VAL A 197 11.41 23.64 7.55
CA VAL A 197 10.49 22.56 7.92
C VAL A 197 11.05 21.77 9.10
N LEU A 198 12.37 21.52 9.13
CA LEU A 198 13.03 20.81 10.22
C LEU A 198 12.98 21.59 11.55
N LEU A 199 12.87 22.92 11.49
CA LEU A 199 12.63 23.77 12.67
C LEU A 199 11.24 23.59 13.30
N ILE A 200 10.28 22.90 12.66
CA ILE A 200 8.98 22.57 13.30
C ILE A 200 9.14 21.49 14.35
N PHE A 201 9.95 20.47 14.03
CA PHE A 201 10.17 19.34 14.92
C PHE A 201 10.77 19.78 16.25
N LEU A 202 11.45 20.93 16.24
CA LEU A 202 11.82 21.64 17.44
C LEU A 202 10.63 22.01 18.32
N PHE A 203 9.70 22.77 17.76
CA PHE A 203 8.59 23.34 18.51
C PHE A 203 7.69 22.22 19.05
N ILE A 204 7.54 21.16 18.26
CA ILE A 204 6.92 19.90 18.68
C ILE A 204 7.69 19.32 19.88
N GLY A 205 9.00 19.09 19.76
CA GLY A 205 9.82 18.57 20.87
C GLY A 205 9.74 19.42 22.13
N PHE A 206 9.69 20.75 21.99
CA PHE A 206 9.53 21.71 23.08
C PHE A 206 8.16 21.63 23.77
N VAL A 207 7.07 21.54 23.00
CA VAL A 207 5.70 21.38 23.54
C VAL A 207 5.59 20.09 24.34
N PHE A 208 6.23 19.02 23.88
CA PHE A 208 6.18 17.71 24.53
C PHE A 208 7.19 17.54 25.69
N SER A 209 8.24 18.37 25.79
CA SER A 209 9.31 18.23 26.78
C SER A 209 9.03 18.89 28.14
N GLY A 210 7.90 18.65 28.78
CA GLY A 210 7.75 18.91 30.22
C GLY A 210 6.35 19.26 30.70
N GLU A 211 6.27 19.70 31.95
CA GLU A 211 5.00 19.92 32.65
C GLU A 211 4.21 21.09 32.09
N TRP A 212 2.89 20.92 32.05
CA TRP A 212 1.94 21.87 31.49
C TRP A 212 1.64 22.97 32.50
N SER A 213 2.06 24.20 32.18
CA SER A 213 1.69 25.42 32.92
C SER A 213 0.97 26.41 32.01
N ILE A 214 0.17 27.31 32.59
CA ILE A 214 -0.60 28.31 31.85
C ILE A 214 0.32 29.23 31.01
N SER A 215 1.46 29.63 31.58
CA SER A 215 2.48 30.42 30.87
C SER A 215 3.10 29.65 29.70
N ARG A 216 3.35 28.34 29.87
CA ARG A 216 3.86 27.48 28.81
C ARG A 216 2.84 27.31 27.69
N VAL A 217 1.57 27.11 28.01
CA VAL A 217 0.50 27.01 27.00
C VAL A 217 0.40 28.28 26.15
N LEU A 218 0.46 29.45 26.78
CA LEU A 218 0.39 30.73 26.07
C LEU A 218 1.62 30.95 25.17
N VAL A 219 2.83 30.66 25.67
CA VAL A 219 4.08 30.74 24.90
C VAL A 219 4.10 29.70 23.77
N SER A 220 3.54 28.51 23.98
CA SER A 220 3.39 27.49 22.95
C SER A 220 2.43 27.95 21.85
N ILE A 221 1.29 28.56 22.17
CA ILE A 221 0.38 29.08 21.14
C ILE A 221 1.08 30.17 20.29
N LEU A 222 1.76 31.12 20.94
CA LEU A 222 2.49 32.18 20.24
C LEU A 222 3.67 31.63 19.42
N GLY A 223 4.44 30.70 19.98
CA GLY A 223 5.55 30.04 19.31
C GLY A 223 5.10 29.20 18.11
N PHE A 224 3.97 28.50 18.21
CA PHE A 224 3.40 27.73 17.11
C PHE A 224 3.01 28.63 15.94
N ILE A 225 2.34 29.77 16.22
CA ILE A 225 1.97 30.76 15.21
C ILE A 225 3.22 31.30 14.51
N ALA A 226 4.25 31.69 15.27
CA ALA A 226 5.51 32.18 14.72
C ALA A 226 6.22 31.12 13.86
N CYS A 227 6.26 29.85 14.29
CA CYS A 227 6.84 28.76 13.50
C CYS A 227 6.12 28.57 12.17
N VAL A 228 4.78 28.52 12.17
CA VAL A 228 3.97 28.40 10.94
C VAL A 228 4.25 29.55 9.97
N MET A 229 4.37 30.78 10.48
CA MET A 229 4.71 31.95 9.67
C MET A 229 6.09 31.82 9.01
N VAL A 230 7.11 31.32 9.73
CA VAL A 230 8.46 31.09 9.19
C VAL A 230 8.46 30.09 8.02
N ILE A 231 7.69 29.00 8.12
CA ILE A 231 7.67 27.93 7.10
C ILE A 231 6.95 28.35 5.84
N VAL A 232 5.76 28.97 6.01
CA VAL A 232 5.02 29.60 4.92
C VAL A 232 5.85 30.72 4.29
N GLY A 233 6.86 31.21 5.02
CA GLY A 233 7.73 32.29 4.61
C GLY A 233 7.05 33.64 4.68
N PHE A 234 5.90 33.75 5.37
CA PHE A 234 5.17 35.00 5.52
C PHE A 234 5.88 35.91 6.53
N LYS A 235 6.36 37.07 6.07
CA LYS A 235 7.23 37.97 6.84
C LYS A 235 8.35 37.19 7.55
N ALA A 236 9.04 36.31 6.82
CA ALA A 236 9.94 35.29 7.38
C ALA A 236 11.06 35.87 8.27
N LYS A 237 11.56 37.07 7.95
CA LYS A 237 12.56 37.77 8.76
C LYS A 237 11.99 38.17 10.13
N TRP A 238 10.79 38.74 10.16
CA TRP A 238 10.10 39.20 11.37
C TRP A 238 9.72 38.06 12.29
N SER A 239 9.10 37.01 11.72
CA SER A 239 8.70 35.83 12.47
C SER A 239 9.91 35.11 13.07
N ALA A 240 11.05 35.09 12.37
CA ALA A 240 12.29 34.53 12.90
C ALA A 240 12.91 35.38 14.01
N ILE A 241 12.92 36.72 13.90
CA ILE A 241 13.43 37.60 14.96
C ILE A 241 12.61 37.46 16.25
N ILE A 242 11.28 37.51 16.13
CA ILE A 242 10.37 37.31 17.28
C ILE A 242 10.60 35.95 17.93
N LEU A 243 10.73 34.90 17.12
CA LEU A 243 10.97 33.55 17.61
C LEU A 243 12.34 33.41 18.29
N VAL A 244 13.38 34.06 17.76
CA VAL A 244 14.71 34.13 18.39
C VAL A 244 14.62 34.78 19.77
N VAL A 245 13.95 35.93 19.89
CA VAL A 245 13.80 36.62 21.18
C VAL A 245 13.05 35.76 22.19
N ILE A 246 11.91 35.18 21.79
CA ILE A 246 11.10 34.32 22.66
C ILE A 246 11.90 33.10 23.13
N LEU A 247 12.55 32.40 22.20
CA LEU A 247 13.33 31.20 22.52
C LEU A 247 14.53 31.54 23.41
N SER A 248 15.24 32.65 23.16
CA SER A 248 16.37 33.07 23.99
C SER A 248 15.95 33.42 25.42
N VAL A 249 14.89 34.22 25.59
CA VAL A 249 14.38 34.57 26.93
C VAL A 249 13.92 33.33 27.67
N PHE A 250 13.15 32.46 27.00
CA PHE A 250 12.65 31.23 27.60
C PHE A 250 13.79 30.26 27.97
N ASN A 251 14.82 30.15 27.12
CA ASN A 251 15.98 29.31 27.38
C ASN A 251 16.71 29.75 28.65
N VAL A 252 16.83 31.05 28.88
CA VAL A 252 17.47 31.59 30.09
C VAL A 252 16.63 31.34 31.34
N ILE A 253 15.31 31.46 31.25
CA ILE A 253 14.41 31.28 32.40
C ILE A 253 14.30 29.80 32.80
N ILE A 254 14.16 28.90 31.82
CA ILE A 254 13.81 27.50 32.08
C ILE A 254 15.01 26.58 32.11
N ASN A 255 16.00 26.79 31.23
CA ASN A 255 17.21 25.99 31.22
C ASN A 255 18.33 26.68 32.01
N ASN A 256 18.00 27.12 33.22
CA ASN A 256 18.94 27.74 34.14
C ASN A 256 19.84 26.68 34.81
N PHE A 257 20.88 26.26 34.09
CA PHE A 257 21.85 25.29 34.58
C PHE A 257 22.87 25.89 35.57
N TRP A 258 22.90 27.22 35.74
CA TRP A 258 23.81 27.93 36.65
C TRP A 258 23.31 27.99 38.11
N THR A 259 22.10 27.50 38.39
CA THR A 259 21.56 27.45 39.76
C THR A 259 22.19 26.28 40.55
N PRO A 260 22.75 26.49 41.76
CA PRO A 260 23.58 25.50 42.46
C PRO A 260 22.93 24.17 42.87
N HIS A 261 21.59 24.07 42.90
CA HIS A 261 20.86 22.90 43.44
C HIS A 261 19.90 22.23 42.43
N HIS A 262 20.20 22.28 41.13
CA HIS A 262 19.32 21.68 40.12
C HIS A 262 19.54 20.15 40.00
N PRO A 263 18.54 19.29 40.29
CA PRO A 263 18.68 17.82 40.28
C PRO A 263 19.00 17.22 38.90
N HIS A 264 18.81 17.99 37.83
CA HIS A 264 19.09 17.59 36.43
C HIS A 264 19.99 18.61 35.70
N ARG A 265 21.08 19.07 36.35
CA ARG A 265 21.97 20.10 35.81
C ARG A 265 22.53 19.77 34.42
N ASP A 266 22.95 18.54 34.19
CA ASP A 266 23.55 18.12 32.91
C ASP A 266 22.52 18.07 31.77
N PHE A 267 21.29 17.65 32.07
CA PHE A 267 20.19 17.68 31.11
C PHE A 267 19.77 19.12 30.78
N ALA A 268 19.68 20.00 31.78
CA ALA A 268 19.36 21.41 31.56
C ALA A 268 20.45 22.14 30.75
N LYS A 269 21.73 21.83 31.00
CA LYS A 269 22.86 22.37 30.22
C LYS A 269 22.81 21.89 28.77
N TYR A 270 22.58 20.60 28.54
CA TYR A 270 22.42 20.04 27.20
C TYR A 270 21.25 20.71 26.45
N ASP A 271 20.09 20.85 27.09
CA ASP A 271 18.91 21.52 26.51
C ASP A 271 19.18 23.00 26.22
N PHE A 272 19.95 23.69 27.09
CA PHE A 272 20.33 25.08 26.90
C PHE A 272 21.12 25.31 25.62
N PHE A 273 22.19 24.53 25.41
CA PHE A 273 23.02 24.65 24.21
C PHE A 273 22.28 24.19 22.97
N GLN A 274 21.44 23.17 23.09
CA GLN A 274 20.61 22.72 21.98
C GLN A 274 19.74 23.86 21.46
N ILE A 275 18.93 24.48 22.33
CA ILE A 275 18.08 25.64 21.97
C ILE A 275 18.90 26.78 21.37
N LEU A 276 20.13 27.00 21.86
CA LEU A 276 21.05 28.00 21.32
C LEU A 276 21.45 27.71 19.86
N SER A 277 21.69 26.45 19.50
CA SER A 277 21.97 26.03 18.11
C SER A 277 20.82 26.34 17.17
N ILE A 278 19.59 26.23 17.66
CA ILE A 278 18.40 26.54 16.86
C ILE A 278 18.21 28.04 16.70
N VAL A 279 18.46 28.81 17.75
CA VAL A 279 18.55 30.28 17.65
C VAL A 279 19.59 30.67 16.59
N GLY A 280 20.74 29.99 16.55
CA GLY A 280 21.73 30.17 15.50
C GLY A 280 21.21 29.92 14.08
N GLY A 281 20.43 28.84 13.89
CA GLY A 281 19.76 28.53 12.61
C GLY A 281 18.75 29.60 12.17
N LEU A 282 17.96 30.13 13.12
CA LEU A 282 17.01 31.21 12.87
C LEU A 282 17.71 32.54 12.57
N VAL A 283 18.82 32.85 13.25
CA VAL A 283 19.65 34.04 13.00
C VAL A 283 20.22 34.03 11.58
N LEU A 284 20.66 32.86 11.08
CA LEU A 284 21.10 32.72 9.68
C LEU A 284 19.94 32.95 8.70
N LEU A 285 18.73 32.51 9.03
CA LEU A 285 17.54 32.74 8.22
C LEU A 285 17.18 34.23 8.13
N VAL A 286 17.33 34.99 9.23
CA VAL A 286 17.12 36.45 9.24
C VAL A 286 18.06 37.14 8.25
N ASN A 287 19.32 36.72 8.18
CA ASN A 287 20.29 37.26 7.22
C ASN A 287 19.98 36.88 5.76
N MET A 288 19.57 35.63 5.51
CA MET A 288 19.28 35.13 4.16
C MET A 288 17.98 35.66 3.53
N GLY A 289 16.98 35.96 4.36
CA GLY A 289 15.67 36.43 3.91
C GLY A 289 14.69 35.36 3.42
N PRO A 290 13.52 35.77 2.92
CA PRO A 290 12.35 34.91 2.74
C PRO A 290 12.47 33.81 1.66
N GLY A 291 13.39 33.90 0.70
CA GLY A 291 13.55 32.90 -0.37
C GLY A 291 12.40 32.91 -1.40
N GLN A 292 12.61 32.33 -2.60
CA GLN A 292 11.70 32.48 -3.75
C GLN A 292 10.32 31.79 -3.64
N PHE A 293 10.15 30.88 -2.67
CA PHE A 293 8.87 30.23 -2.36
C PHE A 293 8.10 30.92 -1.22
N SER A 294 8.64 31.99 -0.64
CA SER A 294 7.90 32.75 0.36
C SER A 294 6.71 33.45 -0.28
N VAL A 295 5.59 33.39 0.44
CA VAL A 295 4.36 34.12 0.11
C VAL A 295 4.59 35.64 0.02
N ASP A 296 5.69 36.18 0.58
CA ASP A 296 6.00 37.61 0.45
C ASP A 296 6.28 38.06 -1.00
N GLU A 297 6.70 37.16 -1.88
CA GLU A 297 7.01 37.48 -3.29
C GLU A 297 5.80 37.27 -4.24
N LYS A 298 4.76 36.53 -3.82
CA LYS A 298 3.57 36.23 -4.67
C LYS A 298 2.25 36.60 -3.98
N LYS A 299 1.57 37.62 -4.54
CA LYS A 299 0.16 38.05 -4.30
C LYS A 299 -0.37 37.80 -2.88
N LYS A 300 0.02 38.69 -1.96
CA LYS A 300 -0.32 38.71 -0.52
C LYS A 300 -1.83 38.59 -0.19
N LEU A 301 -2.72 39.19 -0.99
CA LEU A 301 -4.16 39.22 -0.67
C LEU A 301 -4.89 37.89 -0.95
N THR A 302 -4.54 37.20 -2.03
CA THR A 302 -5.27 36.00 -2.46
C THR A 302 -4.96 34.80 -1.55
N PHE A 303 -3.72 34.71 -1.05
CA PHE A 303 -3.34 33.65 -0.13
C PHE A 303 -3.93 33.82 1.27
N LEU A 304 -3.95 35.04 1.82
CA LEU A 304 -4.57 35.31 3.13
C LEU A 304 -6.08 35.03 3.11
N ALA A 305 -6.79 35.43 2.05
CA ALA A 305 -8.20 35.10 1.86
C ALA A 305 -8.43 33.58 1.74
N ASN A 306 -7.56 32.87 1.03
CA ASN A 306 -7.64 31.41 0.89
C ASN A 306 -7.26 30.67 2.18
N LEU A 307 -6.30 31.17 2.95
CA LEU A 307 -5.88 30.60 4.22
C LEU A 307 -6.93 30.84 5.30
N TYR A 308 -7.45 32.06 5.41
CA TYR A 308 -8.58 32.36 6.28
C TYR A 308 -9.82 31.55 5.89
N GLY A 309 -10.12 31.46 4.60
CA GLY A 309 -11.19 30.60 4.07
C GLY A 309 -10.95 29.12 4.36
N PHE A 310 -9.70 28.64 4.32
CA PHE A 310 -9.33 27.27 4.64
C PHE A 310 -9.49 26.98 6.13
N VAL A 311 -8.97 27.85 7.01
CA VAL A 311 -9.06 27.74 8.46
C VAL A 311 -10.53 27.82 8.90
N LEU A 312 -11.28 28.78 8.38
CA LEU A 312 -12.70 28.93 8.67
C LEU A 312 -13.51 27.72 8.19
N ARG A 313 -13.26 27.21 6.97
CA ARG A 313 -13.89 25.97 6.49
C ARG A 313 -13.47 24.76 7.31
N PHE A 314 -12.23 24.70 7.78
CA PHE A 314 -11.75 23.62 8.63
C PHE A 314 -12.48 23.62 9.97
N PHE A 315 -12.54 24.77 10.66
CA PHE A 315 -13.26 24.93 11.94
C PHE A 315 -14.77 24.76 11.80
N LEU A 316 -15.39 25.32 10.76
CA LEU A 316 -16.81 25.08 10.47
C LEU A 316 -17.07 23.62 10.11
N SER A 317 -16.19 22.96 9.36
CA SER A 317 -16.36 21.54 9.03
C SER A 317 -16.15 20.63 10.24
N THR A 318 -15.23 20.97 11.14
CA THR A 318 -14.97 20.20 12.36
C THR A 318 -16.04 20.45 13.40
N TYR A 319 -16.55 21.67 13.54
CA TYR A 319 -17.75 21.99 14.33
C TYR A 319 -18.99 21.30 13.77
N ALA A 320 -19.26 21.42 12.46
CA ALA A 320 -20.36 20.71 11.83
C ALA A 320 -20.21 19.19 11.96
N ARG A 321 -18.99 18.63 11.82
CA ARG A 321 -18.71 17.20 12.03
C ARG A 321 -18.88 16.79 13.48
N THR A 322 -18.44 17.57 14.45
CA THR A 322 -18.58 17.25 15.88
C THR A 322 -20.03 17.34 16.31
N VAL A 323 -20.76 18.40 15.94
CA VAL A 323 -22.20 18.53 16.18
C VAL A 323 -22.97 17.41 15.48
N TRP A 324 -22.64 17.07 14.23
CA TRP A 324 -23.22 15.93 13.49
C TRP A 324 -22.85 14.57 14.09
N LEU A 325 -21.63 14.40 14.63
CA LEU A 325 -21.19 13.18 15.32
C LEU A 325 -21.89 13.03 16.68
N LEU A 326 -22.18 14.13 17.36
CA LEU A 326 -22.86 14.16 18.66
C LEU A 326 -24.37 13.93 18.50
N THR A 327 -25.00 14.49 17.47
CA THR A 327 -26.47 14.38 17.28
C THR A 327 -26.94 13.09 16.59
N ARG A 328 -26.08 12.32 15.93
CA ARG A 328 -26.51 11.22 15.02
C ARG A 328 -26.40 9.79 15.59
N SER A 329 -26.04 9.62 16.86
CA SER A 329 -25.12 8.55 17.24
C SER A 329 -25.61 7.55 18.28
N THR A 330 -26.82 7.01 18.17
CA THR A 330 -27.17 5.75 18.87
C THR A 330 -27.76 4.74 17.89
N ARG A 331 -28.80 5.13 17.15
CA ARG A 331 -29.45 4.24 16.16
C ARG A 331 -28.49 3.76 15.06
N ARG A 332 -27.66 4.66 14.49
CA ARG A 332 -26.70 4.28 13.45
C ARG A 332 -25.57 3.40 13.97
N ARG A 333 -25.00 3.74 15.14
CA ARG A 333 -23.98 2.93 15.79
C ARG A 333 -24.51 1.53 16.13
N ALA A 334 -25.74 1.43 16.62
CA ALA A 334 -26.41 0.16 16.89
C ALA A 334 -26.60 -0.68 15.61
N ARG A 335 -26.99 -0.07 14.48
CA ARG A 335 -27.12 -0.80 13.20
C ARG A 335 -25.78 -1.21 12.59
N TYR A 336 -24.74 -0.39 12.72
CA TYR A 336 -23.37 -0.80 12.39
C TYR A 336 -22.88 -1.96 13.27
N ALA A 337 -23.23 -1.94 14.56
CA ALA A 337 -22.94 -3.03 15.47
C ALA A 337 -23.67 -4.33 15.05
N GLN A 338 -24.94 -4.24 14.66
CA GLN A 338 -25.69 -5.38 14.11
C GLN A 338 -25.04 -5.96 12.84
N LEU A 339 -24.61 -5.10 11.90
CA LEU A 339 -23.88 -5.53 10.70
C LEU A 339 -22.57 -6.25 11.04
N SER A 340 -21.85 -5.81 12.07
CA SER A 340 -20.60 -6.46 12.53
C SER A 340 -20.83 -7.74 13.36
N ALA A 341 -22.02 -7.89 13.94
CA ALA A 341 -22.38 -9.01 14.80
C ALA A 341 -22.95 -10.20 14.00
N ALA A 342 -23.39 -9.99 12.76
CA ALA A 342 -23.96 -11.04 11.91
C ALA A 342 -23.06 -12.29 11.82
N GLY A 343 -23.67 -13.46 12.04
CA GLY A 343 -23.02 -14.76 11.98
C GLY A 343 -23.18 -15.42 10.61
N THR A 344 -24.32 -15.18 9.95
CA THR A 344 -24.62 -15.65 8.60
C THR A 344 -24.70 -14.48 7.62
N PHE A 345 -24.69 -14.80 6.33
CA PHE A 345 -24.84 -13.75 5.33
C PHE A 345 -26.26 -13.24 5.22
N GLU A 346 -27.25 -14.09 5.43
CA GLU A 346 -28.65 -13.73 5.35
C GLU A 346 -28.97 -12.66 6.41
N GLU A 347 -28.46 -12.85 7.64
CA GLU A 347 -28.49 -11.84 8.70
C GLU A 347 -27.73 -10.56 8.30
N TRP A 348 -26.56 -10.71 7.67
CA TRP A 348 -25.76 -9.58 7.22
C TRP A 348 -26.46 -8.79 6.11
N GLN A 349 -27.11 -9.46 5.16
CA GLN A 349 -27.84 -8.86 4.04
C GLN A 349 -29.07 -8.10 4.56
N GLU A 350 -29.86 -8.70 5.45
CA GLU A 350 -30.99 -8.04 6.09
C GLU A 350 -30.54 -6.78 6.85
N ALA A 351 -29.47 -6.90 7.64
CA ALA A 351 -28.89 -5.75 8.34
C ALA A 351 -28.36 -4.67 7.37
N ALA A 352 -27.78 -5.06 6.24
CA ALA A 352 -27.30 -4.16 5.19
C ALA A 352 -28.45 -3.41 4.50
N GLU A 353 -29.55 -4.09 4.18
CA GLU A 353 -30.75 -3.50 3.58
C GLU A 353 -31.40 -2.48 4.52
N HIS A 354 -31.58 -2.83 5.79
CA HIS A 354 -32.08 -1.90 6.79
C HIS A 354 -31.16 -0.69 6.99
N LEU A 355 -29.84 -0.90 6.95
CA LEU A 355 -28.87 0.18 7.03
C LEU A 355 -28.96 1.10 5.81
N ASP A 356 -29.15 0.55 4.61
CA ASP A 356 -29.31 1.32 3.38
C ASP A 356 -30.57 2.19 3.42
N VAL A 357 -31.70 1.68 3.93
CA VAL A 357 -32.93 2.46 4.13
C VAL A 357 -32.70 3.64 5.09
N VAL A 358 -32.03 3.41 6.22
CA VAL A 358 -31.71 4.47 7.21
C VAL A 358 -30.73 5.52 6.65
N LEU A 359 -29.91 5.13 5.68
CA LEU A 359 -28.97 6.01 5.00
C LEU A 359 -29.58 6.69 3.76
N GLY A 360 -30.80 6.31 3.34
CA GLY A 360 -31.45 6.78 2.11
C GLY A 360 -30.78 6.28 0.83
N LYS A 361 -30.03 5.18 0.91
CA LYS A 361 -29.31 4.56 -0.21
C LYS A 361 -30.20 3.66 -1.06
N ASP A 362 -31.31 3.20 -0.50
CA ASP A 362 -32.38 2.46 -1.20
C ASP A 362 -32.99 3.29 -2.34
N VAL A 363 -33.25 4.59 -2.10
CA VAL A 363 -33.73 5.53 -3.13
C VAL A 363 -32.71 5.64 -4.27
N TRP A 364 -31.42 5.63 -3.94
CA TRP A 364 -30.36 5.61 -4.96
C TRP A 364 -30.36 4.30 -5.76
N ARG A 365 -30.62 3.13 -5.16
CA ARG A 365 -30.71 1.85 -5.88
C ARG A 365 -31.88 1.82 -6.88
N LYS A 366 -33.03 2.40 -6.49
CA LYS A 366 -34.24 2.48 -7.32
C LYS A 366 -34.09 3.43 -8.52
N ASN A 367 -33.31 4.50 -8.38
CA ASN A 367 -33.08 5.43 -9.48
C ASN A 367 -32.08 4.85 -10.51
N PRO A 368 -32.47 4.58 -11.77
CA PRO A 368 -31.56 4.04 -12.79
C PRO A 368 -30.51 5.04 -13.27
N ALA A 369 -30.73 6.35 -13.13
CA ALA A 369 -29.80 7.34 -13.66
C ALA A 369 -28.46 7.36 -12.89
N SER A 370 -27.36 7.20 -13.62
CA SER A 370 -26.00 7.32 -13.10
C SER A 370 -25.03 7.73 -14.21
N LYS A 371 -23.94 8.43 -13.83
CA LYS A 371 -22.84 8.77 -14.76
C LYS A 371 -21.85 7.62 -14.95
N GLN A 372 -21.94 6.58 -14.13
CA GLN A 372 -20.93 5.52 -14.06
C GLN A 372 -21.20 4.36 -15.03
N TYR A 373 -22.44 4.23 -15.50
CA TYR A 373 -22.86 3.22 -16.48
C TYR A 373 -23.92 3.80 -17.41
N ASP A 374 -24.03 3.22 -18.60
CA ASP A 374 -25.04 3.61 -19.58
C ASP A 374 -26.37 2.90 -19.27
N TYR A 375 -27.20 3.57 -18.46
CA TYR A 375 -28.50 3.04 -18.05
C TYR A 375 -29.50 2.96 -19.22
N ARG A 376 -29.35 3.78 -20.26
CA ARG A 376 -30.27 3.78 -21.41
C ARG A 376 -30.03 2.55 -22.26
N MET A 377 -28.77 2.27 -22.57
CA MET A 377 -28.38 1.07 -23.32
C MET A 377 -28.84 -0.22 -22.62
N ILE A 378 -28.70 -0.30 -21.28
CA ILE A 378 -29.14 -1.47 -20.52
C ILE A 378 -30.67 -1.59 -20.52
N SER A 379 -31.40 -0.47 -20.36
CA SER A 379 -32.86 -0.47 -20.40
C SER A 379 -33.40 -0.90 -21.76
N GLU A 380 -32.89 -0.34 -22.86
CA GLU A 380 -33.30 -0.69 -24.22
C GLU A 380 -33.08 -2.17 -24.51
N ARG A 381 -31.96 -2.72 -24.04
CA ARG A 381 -31.65 -4.14 -24.20
C ARG A 381 -32.52 -5.04 -23.32
N LEU A 382 -32.83 -4.61 -22.10
CA LEU A 382 -33.77 -5.32 -21.21
C LEU A 382 -35.15 -5.41 -21.86
N ASP A 383 -35.63 -4.31 -22.44
CA ASP A 383 -36.91 -4.26 -23.14
C ASP A 383 -36.89 -5.15 -24.39
N ALA A 384 -35.80 -5.17 -25.14
CA ALA A 384 -35.65 -6.09 -26.29
C ALA A 384 -35.70 -7.57 -25.88
N LEU A 385 -35.06 -7.95 -24.76
CA LEU A 385 -35.12 -9.33 -24.25
C LEU A 385 -36.53 -9.69 -23.77
N LYS A 386 -37.21 -8.77 -23.06
CA LYS A 386 -38.59 -8.97 -22.61
C LYS A 386 -39.54 -9.10 -23.81
N LYS A 387 -39.38 -8.27 -24.83
CA LYS A 387 -40.17 -8.31 -26.06
C LYS A 387 -39.99 -9.63 -26.81
N ALA A 388 -38.75 -10.05 -27.07
CA ALA A 388 -38.46 -11.32 -27.74
C ALA A 388 -39.03 -12.52 -26.96
N ARG A 389 -39.02 -12.46 -25.62
CA ARG A 389 -39.64 -13.48 -24.77
C ARG A 389 -41.17 -13.48 -24.86
N ALA A 390 -41.80 -12.31 -24.91
CA ALA A 390 -43.26 -12.18 -25.01
C ALA A 390 -43.80 -12.60 -26.39
N GLU A 391 -43.02 -12.39 -27.45
CA GLU A 391 -43.35 -12.78 -28.82
C GLU A 391 -42.96 -14.25 -29.13
N GLU A 392 -42.35 -14.96 -28.17
CA GLU A 392 -41.77 -16.31 -28.33
C GLU A 392 -40.80 -16.43 -29.53
N ASP A 393 -40.13 -15.33 -29.90
CA ASP A 393 -39.15 -15.29 -30.99
C ASP A 393 -37.83 -15.92 -30.55
N VAL A 394 -37.72 -17.23 -30.76
CA VAL A 394 -36.54 -18.04 -30.44
C VAL A 394 -35.31 -17.56 -31.21
N ALA A 395 -35.46 -17.23 -32.50
CA ALA A 395 -34.32 -16.83 -33.34
C ALA A 395 -33.80 -15.45 -32.94
N GLY A 396 -34.70 -14.50 -32.69
CA GLY A 396 -34.37 -13.18 -32.15
C GLY A 396 -33.70 -13.27 -30.78
N MET A 397 -34.21 -14.10 -29.87
CA MET A 397 -33.60 -14.32 -28.56
C MET A 397 -32.17 -14.87 -28.66
N VAL A 398 -31.96 -15.90 -29.49
CA VAL A 398 -30.62 -16.48 -29.71
C VAL A 398 -29.67 -15.44 -30.30
N ASN A 399 -30.12 -14.63 -31.25
CA ASN A 399 -29.30 -13.56 -31.83
C ASN A 399 -28.94 -12.48 -30.78
N LEU A 400 -29.92 -12.05 -29.97
CA LEU A 400 -29.69 -11.09 -28.89
C LEU A 400 -28.67 -11.61 -27.88
N LEU A 401 -28.77 -12.88 -27.47
CA LEU A 401 -27.82 -13.50 -26.55
C LEU A 401 -26.45 -13.64 -27.21
N ARG A 402 -26.32 -14.19 -28.43
CA ARG A 402 -25.01 -14.36 -29.07
C ARG A 402 -24.28 -13.03 -29.33
N SER A 403 -25.00 -11.98 -29.70
CA SER A 403 -24.40 -10.70 -30.13
C SER A 403 -24.00 -9.75 -29.00
N GLY A 404 -24.55 -9.89 -27.79
CA GLY A 404 -24.34 -8.89 -26.73
C GLY A 404 -24.02 -9.43 -25.35
N MET A 405 -23.45 -10.64 -25.28
CA MET A 405 -22.96 -11.24 -24.05
C MET A 405 -21.56 -10.73 -23.72
N LEU A 406 -21.53 -9.53 -23.14
CA LEU A 406 -20.32 -8.93 -22.58
C LEU A 406 -20.46 -8.81 -21.06
N ARG A 407 -19.44 -9.28 -20.33
CA ARG A 407 -19.42 -9.21 -18.87
C ARG A 407 -19.50 -7.79 -18.32
N ASN A 408 -18.99 -6.79 -19.04
CA ASN A 408 -19.06 -5.37 -18.65
C ASN A 408 -19.84 -4.52 -19.67
N LEU A 409 -21.04 -4.97 -20.05
CA LEU A 409 -21.92 -4.20 -20.93
C LEU A 409 -22.28 -2.84 -20.30
N GLY A 410 -22.18 -1.75 -21.06
CA GLY A 410 -22.55 -0.41 -20.59
C GLY A 410 -21.78 0.06 -19.35
N ASN A 411 -20.64 -0.54 -19.02
CA ASN A 411 -19.89 -0.32 -17.78
C ASN A 411 -20.63 -0.70 -16.47
N MET A 412 -21.54 -1.68 -16.53
CA MET A 412 -22.31 -2.16 -15.36
C MET A 412 -21.46 -2.74 -14.23
N CYS A 413 -20.22 -3.12 -14.51
CA CYS A 413 -19.27 -3.67 -13.54
C CYS A 413 -18.42 -2.59 -12.85
N HIS A 414 -18.76 -1.31 -12.98
CA HIS A 414 -17.97 -0.23 -12.38
C HIS A 414 -18.01 -0.24 -10.84
N ARG A 415 -16.83 -0.29 -10.20
CA ARG A 415 -16.66 -0.45 -8.74
C ARG A 415 -17.45 0.55 -7.89
N ASN A 416 -17.57 1.81 -8.34
CA ASN A 416 -18.25 2.85 -7.54
C ASN A 416 -19.76 2.64 -7.42
N LEU A 417 -20.40 1.79 -8.24
CA LEU A 417 -21.81 1.45 -8.10
C LEU A 417 -22.01 0.56 -6.87
N TYR A 418 -21.16 -0.45 -6.73
CA TYR A 418 -21.18 -1.41 -5.62
C TYR A 418 -20.64 -0.81 -4.30
N CYS A 419 -19.87 0.28 -4.36
CA CYS A 419 -19.42 1.01 -3.16
C CYS A 419 -20.44 2.03 -2.60
N ARG A 420 -21.64 2.17 -3.18
CA ARG A 420 -22.62 3.16 -2.71
C ARG A 420 -23.64 2.58 -1.74
N SER A 421 -24.21 1.42 -2.02
CA SER A 421 -25.08 0.63 -1.13
C SER A 421 -24.32 -0.52 -0.48
N TYR A 422 -24.84 -1.02 0.64
CA TYR A 422 -24.33 -2.22 1.29
C TYR A 422 -25.00 -3.48 0.71
N ALA A 423 -26.29 -3.42 0.40
CA ALA A 423 -27.08 -4.59 0.01
C ALA A 423 -26.88 -5.04 -1.46
N GLY A 424 -26.33 -4.18 -2.33
CA GLY A 424 -26.21 -4.50 -3.76
C GLY A 424 -25.95 -3.28 -4.63
N THR A 425 -26.34 -3.34 -5.90
CA THR A 425 -26.13 -2.28 -6.90
C THR A 425 -27.48 -1.66 -7.31
N LYS A 426 -27.53 -1.02 -8.48
CA LYS A 426 -28.75 -0.52 -9.10
C LYS A 426 -29.69 -1.67 -9.44
N LEU A 427 -30.98 -1.53 -9.12
CA LEU A 427 -31.99 -2.55 -9.40
C LEU A 427 -32.09 -2.87 -10.91
N LEU A 428 -31.91 -1.87 -11.78
CA LEU A 428 -31.89 -2.07 -13.24
C LEU A 428 -30.82 -3.08 -13.70
N ILE A 429 -29.64 -3.08 -13.06
CA ILE A 429 -28.55 -3.99 -13.40
C ILE A 429 -28.88 -5.40 -12.91
N GLU A 430 -29.40 -5.51 -11.68
CA GLU A 430 -29.83 -6.78 -11.09
C GLU A 430 -30.95 -7.43 -11.92
N GLU A 431 -31.97 -6.66 -12.32
CA GLU A 431 -33.07 -7.11 -13.18
C GLU A 431 -32.59 -7.55 -14.56
N TYR A 432 -31.63 -6.83 -15.15
CA TYR A 432 -31.03 -7.21 -16.43
C TYR A 432 -30.34 -8.58 -16.36
N VAL A 433 -29.48 -8.79 -15.35
CA VAL A 433 -28.76 -10.06 -15.17
C VAL A 433 -29.73 -11.22 -14.94
N GLN A 434 -30.75 -11.01 -14.09
CA GLN A 434 -31.79 -12.01 -13.83
C GLN A 434 -32.58 -12.35 -15.10
N THR A 435 -32.94 -11.34 -15.89
CA THR A 435 -33.68 -11.55 -17.15
C THR A 435 -32.84 -12.34 -18.16
N VAL A 436 -31.54 -12.06 -18.28
CA VAL A 436 -30.62 -12.83 -19.15
C VAL A 436 -30.55 -14.29 -18.69
N ALA A 437 -30.36 -14.55 -17.40
CA ALA A 437 -30.33 -15.90 -16.84
C ALA A 437 -31.66 -16.66 -17.05
N ALA A 438 -32.79 -15.96 -16.91
CA ALA A 438 -34.11 -16.52 -17.17
C ALA A 438 -34.32 -16.83 -18.66
N SER A 439 -33.85 -15.98 -19.57
CA SER A 439 -33.90 -16.24 -21.02
C SER A 439 -33.05 -17.44 -21.43
N LEU A 440 -31.88 -17.64 -20.81
CA LEU A 440 -31.05 -18.82 -21.04
C LEU A 440 -31.73 -20.10 -20.55
N SER A 441 -32.36 -20.04 -19.37
CA SER A 441 -33.10 -21.17 -18.80
C SER A 441 -34.30 -21.52 -19.68
N TRP A 442 -35.02 -20.51 -20.20
CA TRP A 442 -36.11 -20.70 -21.15
C TRP A 442 -35.65 -21.44 -22.42
N ILE A 443 -34.51 -21.06 -23.03
CA ILE A 443 -33.97 -21.76 -24.20
C ILE A 443 -33.64 -23.24 -23.88
N ALA A 444 -33.13 -23.51 -22.68
CA ALA A 444 -32.81 -24.87 -22.26
C ALA A 444 -34.08 -25.74 -22.16
N GLU A 445 -35.17 -25.17 -21.66
CA GLU A 445 -36.47 -25.84 -21.44
C GLU A 445 -37.30 -26.06 -22.73
N LEU A 446 -37.00 -25.37 -23.84
CA LEU A 446 -37.76 -25.50 -25.09
C LEU A 446 -37.89 -26.96 -25.55
N PRO A 447 -39.01 -27.36 -26.19
CA PRO A 447 -39.16 -28.73 -26.66
C PRO A 447 -38.17 -29.04 -27.80
N PRO A 448 -37.78 -30.33 -27.97
CA PRO A 448 -36.86 -30.74 -29.02
C PRO A 448 -37.41 -30.51 -30.44
N SER A 449 -38.73 -30.36 -30.58
CA SER A 449 -39.41 -29.99 -31.84
C SER A 449 -39.05 -28.60 -32.34
N THR A 450 -38.80 -27.67 -31.41
CA THR A 450 -38.46 -26.27 -31.73
C THR A 450 -36.96 -26.10 -31.86
N LEU A 451 -36.18 -26.73 -30.96
CA LEU A 451 -34.72 -26.66 -30.96
C LEU A 451 -34.11 -28.03 -30.66
N PRO A 452 -33.39 -28.64 -31.63
CA PRO A 452 -32.69 -29.90 -31.41
C PRO A 452 -31.69 -29.82 -30.25
N PRO A 453 -31.51 -30.89 -29.46
CA PRO A 453 -30.58 -30.89 -28.32
C PRO A 453 -29.12 -30.57 -28.69
N GLN A 454 -28.67 -30.93 -29.89
CA GLN A 454 -27.31 -30.62 -30.37
C GLN A 454 -27.16 -29.12 -30.62
N THR A 455 -28.09 -28.51 -31.34
CA THR A 455 -28.09 -27.06 -31.59
C THR A 455 -28.12 -26.26 -30.29
N LYS A 456 -28.85 -26.73 -29.27
CA LYS A 456 -28.82 -26.13 -27.93
C LYS A 456 -27.43 -26.18 -27.31
N LEU A 457 -26.75 -27.32 -27.36
CA LEU A 457 -25.39 -27.45 -26.86
C LEU A 457 -24.42 -26.52 -27.60
N ASP A 458 -24.57 -26.40 -28.91
CA ASP A 458 -23.74 -25.49 -29.73
C ASP A 458 -23.98 -24.03 -29.34
N ILE A 459 -25.25 -23.62 -29.17
CA ILE A 459 -25.60 -22.27 -28.70
C ILE A 459 -24.97 -22.00 -27.33
N PHE A 460 -25.12 -22.91 -26.36
CA PHE A 460 -24.54 -22.72 -25.03
C PHE A 460 -23.02 -22.76 -25.04
N HIS A 461 -22.42 -23.62 -25.86
CA HIS A 461 -20.97 -23.69 -26.02
C HIS A 461 -20.40 -22.39 -26.60
N ASP A 462 -20.99 -21.89 -27.68
CA ASP A 462 -20.57 -20.65 -28.35
C ASP A 462 -20.78 -19.43 -27.44
N THR A 463 -21.94 -19.36 -26.77
CA THR A 463 -22.26 -18.28 -25.83
C THR A 463 -21.29 -18.27 -24.66
N ARG A 464 -20.95 -19.44 -24.12
CA ARG A 464 -19.96 -19.59 -23.04
C ARG A 464 -18.55 -19.19 -23.51
N SER A 465 -18.17 -19.58 -24.72
CA SER A 465 -16.87 -19.22 -25.30
C SER A 465 -16.74 -17.70 -25.49
N SER A 466 -17.82 -17.04 -25.93
CA SER A 466 -17.90 -15.58 -26.09
C SER A 466 -17.88 -14.83 -24.75
N PHE A 467 -18.61 -15.32 -23.74
CA PHE A 467 -18.68 -14.66 -22.43
C PHE A 467 -17.39 -14.79 -21.61
N GLY A 468 -16.66 -15.90 -21.81
CA GLY A 468 -15.43 -16.24 -21.08
C GLY A 468 -15.67 -16.74 -19.65
N ARG A 469 -14.60 -17.17 -18.99
CA ARG A 469 -14.65 -17.81 -17.66
C ARG A 469 -14.04 -16.97 -16.54
N THR A 470 -14.42 -17.31 -15.31
CA THR A 470 -13.87 -16.75 -14.08
C THR A 470 -12.87 -17.70 -13.44
N SER A 471 -11.75 -17.16 -12.94
CA SER A 471 -10.80 -17.90 -12.11
C SER A 471 -10.74 -17.34 -10.69
N LEU A 472 -10.85 -18.20 -9.68
CA LEU A 472 -10.58 -17.86 -8.28
C LEU A 472 -9.09 -17.99 -8.02
N THR A 473 -8.42 -16.86 -7.76
CA THR A 473 -6.99 -16.80 -7.47
C THR A 473 -6.73 -16.60 -5.99
N LEU A 474 -6.24 -17.64 -5.33
CA LEU A 474 -5.85 -17.65 -3.92
C LEU A 474 -4.38 -17.29 -3.77
N GLN A 475 -4.09 -16.04 -3.42
CA GLN A 475 -2.73 -15.57 -3.20
C GLN A 475 -2.38 -15.63 -1.71
N GLY A 476 -1.38 -16.45 -1.35
CA GLY A 476 -1.00 -16.66 0.06
C GLY A 476 0.51 -16.82 0.26
N GLY A 477 1.00 -16.37 1.42
CA GLY A 477 2.42 -16.50 1.80
C GLY A 477 2.69 -16.72 3.29
N ALA A 478 1.65 -16.92 4.12
CA ALA A 478 1.76 -17.16 5.57
C ALA A 478 0.45 -17.78 6.15
N ILE A 479 0.33 -17.87 7.48
CA ILE A 479 -0.83 -18.42 8.21
C ILE A 479 -2.17 -17.74 7.84
N PHE A 480 -2.13 -16.47 7.41
CA PHE A 480 -3.31 -15.78 6.85
C PHE A 480 -3.93 -16.50 5.65
N GLY A 481 -3.27 -17.48 5.03
CA GLY A 481 -3.85 -18.32 4.00
C GLY A 481 -5.08 -19.13 4.45
N LEU A 482 -5.25 -19.39 5.76
CA LEU A 482 -6.44 -20.09 6.29
C LEU A 482 -7.74 -19.31 6.05
N TYR A 483 -7.68 -17.99 5.93
CA TYR A 483 -8.83 -17.15 5.60
C TYR A 483 -9.43 -17.48 4.23
N HIS A 484 -8.64 -18.04 3.29
CA HIS A 484 -9.16 -18.46 1.97
C HIS A 484 -10.24 -19.53 2.08
N ILE A 485 -10.22 -20.36 3.13
CA ILE A 485 -11.26 -21.36 3.40
C ILE A 485 -12.61 -20.67 3.60
N GLY A 486 -12.65 -19.56 4.35
CA GLY A 486 -13.87 -18.78 4.55
C GLY A 486 -14.39 -18.12 3.28
N VAL A 487 -13.49 -17.58 2.45
CA VAL A 487 -13.86 -17.02 1.14
C VAL A 487 -14.49 -18.08 0.24
N VAL A 488 -13.86 -19.26 0.16
CA VAL A 488 -14.39 -20.40 -0.61
C VAL A 488 -15.72 -20.86 -0.05
N LYS A 489 -15.86 -20.95 1.28
CA LYS A 489 -17.09 -21.37 1.95
C LYS A 489 -18.26 -20.45 1.61
N ALA A 490 -18.08 -19.14 1.74
CA ALA A 490 -19.13 -18.18 1.44
C ALA A 490 -19.49 -18.13 -0.06
N LEU A 491 -18.52 -18.36 -0.97
CA LEU A 491 -18.82 -18.49 -2.41
C LEU A 491 -19.56 -19.80 -2.71
N PHE A 492 -19.14 -20.92 -2.12
CA PHE A 492 -19.73 -22.24 -2.33
C PHE A 492 -21.18 -22.29 -1.85
N LEU A 493 -21.48 -21.78 -0.65
CA LEU A 493 -22.84 -21.76 -0.08
C LEU A 493 -23.86 -20.99 -0.95
N ARG A 494 -23.40 -20.11 -1.85
CA ARG A 494 -24.26 -19.37 -2.78
C ARG A 494 -24.18 -19.86 -4.23
N ASN A 495 -23.52 -20.99 -4.48
CA ASN A 495 -23.25 -21.48 -5.84
C ASN A 495 -22.49 -20.46 -6.70
N LEU A 496 -21.62 -19.65 -6.09
CA LEU A 496 -20.79 -18.64 -6.75
C LEU A 496 -19.30 -19.07 -6.85
N LEU A 497 -18.97 -20.33 -6.58
CA LEU A 497 -17.61 -20.83 -6.61
C LEU A 497 -17.18 -21.14 -8.07
N PRO A 498 -16.16 -20.45 -8.64
CA PRO A 498 -15.67 -20.76 -9.98
C PRO A 498 -15.01 -22.15 -10.05
N ARG A 499 -15.15 -22.83 -11.19
CA ARG A 499 -14.48 -24.13 -11.41
C ARG A 499 -12.99 -24.04 -11.66
N VAL A 500 -12.49 -22.90 -12.15
CA VAL A 500 -11.06 -22.66 -12.34
C VAL A 500 -10.50 -22.04 -11.08
N ILE A 501 -9.64 -22.77 -10.37
CA ILE A 501 -9.03 -22.33 -9.11
C ILE A 501 -7.51 -22.29 -9.29
N THR A 502 -6.92 -21.14 -8.99
CA THR A 502 -5.49 -20.89 -9.09
C THR A 502 -4.94 -20.56 -7.71
N GLY A 503 -3.87 -21.22 -7.29
CA GLY A 503 -3.29 -21.00 -5.97
C GLY A 503 -1.78 -20.72 -6.01
N THR A 504 -1.34 -19.84 -5.12
CA THR A 504 0.08 -19.51 -4.92
C THR A 504 0.47 -19.65 -3.45
N GLY A 505 1.61 -20.30 -3.16
CA GLY A 505 2.08 -20.55 -1.80
C GLY A 505 1.08 -21.32 -0.94
N VAL A 506 0.71 -20.80 0.24
CA VAL A 506 -0.34 -21.40 1.10
C VAL A 506 -1.71 -21.42 0.40
N GLY A 507 -1.96 -20.49 -0.54
CA GLY A 507 -3.17 -20.51 -1.37
C GLY A 507 -3.21 -21.71 -2.32
N ALA A 508 -2.07 -22.26 -2.74
CA ALA A 508 -1.99 -23.48 -3.55
C ALA A 508 -2.43 -24.71 -2.76
N LEU A 509 -2.09 -24.77 -1.46
CA LEU A 509 -2.57 -25.82 -0.57
C LEU A 509 -4.09 -25.78 -0.43
N ILE A 510 -4.67 -24.61 -0.14
CA ILE A 510 -6.13 -24.47 -0.01
C ILE A 510 -6.83 -24.77 -1.34
N ALA A 511 -6.28 -24.28 -2.47
CA ALA A 511 -6.79 -24.60 -3.79
C ALA A 511 -6.79 -26.11 -4.07
N ALA A 512 -5.70 -26.81 -3.73
CA ALA A 512 -5.60 -28.26 -3.87
C ALA A 512 -6.68 -28.97 -3.04
N LEU A 513 -6.84 -28.61 -1.76
CA LEU A 513 -7.86 -29.20 -0.90
C LEU A 513 -9.28 -28.97 -1.42
N VAL A 514 -9.57 -27.79 -1.99
CA VAL A 514 -10.89 -27.52 -2.59
C VAL A 514 -11.11 -28.33 -3.88
N CYS A 515 -10.06 -28.58 -4.67
CA CYS A 515 -10.16 -29.31 -5.93
C CYS A 515 -10.18 -30.83 -5.80
N ILE A 516 -9.81 -31.42 -4.66
CA ILE A 516 -9.88 -32.88 -4.44
C ILE A 516 -11.23 -33.34 -3.89
N HIS A 517 -11.94 -32.48 -3.15
CA HIS A 517 -13.24 -32.81 -2.54
C HIS A 517 -14.39 -32.57 -3.51
N THR A 518 -15.31 -33.52 -3.60
CA THR A 518 -16.55 -33.37 -4.38
C THR A 518 -17.50 -32.33 -3.76
N ASP A 519 -18.52 -31.88 -4.50
CA ASP A 519 -19.51 -30.91 -3.99
C ASP A 519 -20.21 -31.38 -2.71
N ALA A 520 -20.38 -32.69 -2.52
CA ALA A 520 -20.99 -33.28 -1.32
C ALA A 520 -20.03 -33.33 -0.11
N GLU A 521 -18.74 -33.55 -0.34
CA GLU A 521 -17.71 -33.65 0.71
C GLU A 521 -17.21 -32.26 1.17
N LEU A 522 -17.31 -31.26 0.29
CA LEU A 522 -16.73 -29.94 0.51
C LEU A 522 -17.30 -29.19 1.75
N PRO A 523 -18.60 -29.22 2.08
CA PRO A 523 -19.13 -28.56 3.29
C PRO A 523 -18.50 -29.06 4.59
N GLY A 524 -18.26 -30.37 4.72
CA GLY A 524 -17.64 -30.96 5.92
C GLY A 524 -16.19 -30.49 6.10
N PHE A 525 -15.46 -30.39 4.99
CA PHE A 525 -14.11 -29.81 4.98
C PHE A 525 -14.12 -28.32 5.36
N LEU A 526 -15.02 -27.53 4.76
CA LEU A 526 -15.11 -26.08 4.98
C LEU A 526 -15.51 -25.70 6.40
N CYS A 527 -16.18 -26.59 7.14
CA CYS A 527 -16.50 -26.40 8.56
C CYS A 527 -15.31 -26.67 9.50
N GLY A 528 -14.16 -27.09 8.98
CA GLY A 528 -12.95 -27.34 9.77
C GLY A 528 -12.93 -28.67 10.53
N GLU A 529 -13.80 -29.62 10.15
CA GLU A 529 -13.82 -30.98 10.72
C GLU A 529 -12.86 -31.93 9.99
N GLY A 530 -12.50 -31.62 8.74
CA GLY A 530 -11.67 -32.49 7.89
C GLY A 530 -10.18 -32.13 7.78
N ILE A 531 -9.66 -31.15 8.54
CA ILE A 531 -8.25 -30.74 8.44
C ILE A 531 -7.43 -31.39 9.55
N ASP A 532 -6.55 -32.33 9.18
CA ASP A 532 -5.60 -32.89 10.14
C ASP A 532 -4.48 -31.89 10.42
N LEU A 533 -4.55 -31.26 11.59
CA LEU A 533 -3.55 -30.32 12.13
C LEU A 533 -2.57 -30.99 13.10
N SER A 534 -2.63 -32.31 13.29
CA SER A 534 -1.79 -33.06 14.22
C SER A 534 -0.29 -32.82 13.98
N ALA A 535 0.11 -32.65 12.72
CA ALA A 535 1.48 -32.31 12.31
C ALA A 535 1.99 -30.98 12.91
N PHE A 536 1.10 -30.01 13.17
CA PHE A 536 1.43 -28.72 13.79
C PHE A 536 1.31 -28.73 15.32
N ALA A 537 0.58 -29.69 15.90
CA ALA A 537 0.38 -29.81 17.35
C ALA A 537 1.61 -30.37 18.09
N GLY A 538 2.44 -31.18 17.42
CA GLY A 538 3.51 -31.96 18.05
C GLY A 538 4.86 -31.25 18.32
N LYS A 539 5.06 -29.97 17.93
CA LYS A 539 6.34 -29.26 18.17
C LYS A 539 6.15 -27.87 18.80
N GLU A 540 6.34 -27.85 20.12
CA GLU A 540 6.72 -26.77 21.04
C GLU A 540 6.18 -25.33 20.87
N LYS A 541 5.78 -24.75 22.02
CA LYS A 541 5.62 -23.30 22.29
C LYS A 541 6.97 -22.58 22.16
N GLY A 542 7.49 -22.41 20.95
CA GLY A 542 8.73 -21.68 20.70
C GLY A 542 8.50 -20.18 20.59
N GLY A 543 8.93 -19.41 21.60
CA GLY A 543 8.81 -17.94 21.62
C GLY A 543 9.52 -17.24 20.44
N VAL A 544 9.08 -16.01 20.16
CA VAL A 544 9.49 -15.15 19.03
C VAL A 544 11.02 -15.07 18.84
N LYS A 545 11.77 -15.03 19.95
CA LYS A 545 13.25 -14.97 19.95
C LYS A 545 13.89 -16.21 19.31
N ARG A 546 13.35 -17.42 19.51
CA ARG A 546 13.89 -18.66 18.94
C ARG A 546 13.62 -18.75 17.44
N LYS A 547 12.44 -18.27 16.99
CA LYS A 547 12.10 -18.17 15.56
C LYS A 547 12.98 -17.12 14.86
N LEU A 548 13.20 -15.96 15.47
CA LEU A 548 14.08 -14.91 14.93
C LEU A 548 15.55 -15.34 14.88
N LEU A 549 16.05 -15.99 15.93
CA LEU A 549 17.43 -16.52 15.98
C LEU A 549 17.64 -17.63 14.93
N ARG A 550 16.60 -18.42 14.63
CA ARG A 550 16.62 -19.45 13.58
C ARG A 550 16.63 -18.83 12.17
N ILE A 551 15.87 -17.77 11.93
CA ILE A 551 15.92 -17.00 10.68
C ILE A 551 17.35 -16.50 10.42
N ILE A 552 18.01 -15.97 11.46
CA ILE A 552 19.38 -15.45 11.35
C ILE A 552 20.41 -16.58 11.13
N ARG A 553 20.23 -17.76 11.73
CA ARG A 553 21.16 -18.90 11.60
C ARG A 553 20.97 -19.77 10.36
N THR A 554 19.73 -19.95 9.90
CA THR A 554 19.39 -20.94 8.86
C THR A 554 18.73 -20.34 7.62
N GLY A 555 18.33 -19.06 7.64
CA GLY A 555 17.68 -18.40 6.51
C GLY A 555 16.23 -18.81 6.23
N TYR A 556 15.68 -19.79 6.96
CA TYR A 556 14.34 -20.37 6.73
C TYR A 556 13.45 -20.27 7.99
N LEU A 557 12.15 -19.99 7.81
CA LEU A 557 11.23 -19.58 8.88
C LEU A 557 10.41 -20.74 9.48
N LEU A 558 10.02 -21.73 8.66
CA LEU A 558 9.27 -22.94 9.07
C LEU A 558 9.89 -24.21 8.47
N ASP A 559 9.77 -25.33 9.19
CA ASP A 559 10.25 -26.66 8.77
C ASP A 559 9.34 -27.22 7.66
N ILE A 560 9.86 -27.33 6.43
CA ILE A 560 9.07 -27.80 5.28
C ILE A 560 8.60 -29.24 5.46
N ASN A 561 9.33 -30.08 6.20
CA ASN A 561 8.94 -31.47 6.46
C ASN A 561 7.66 -31.58 7.31
N VAL A 562 7.31 -30.53 8.06
CA VAL A 562 6.03 -30.46 8.79
C VAL A 562 4.89 -30.12 7.83
N ILE A 563 5.13 -29.16 6.93
CA ILE A 563 4.15 -28.78 5.91
C ILE A 563 3.95 -29.94 4.95
N GLU A 564 5.00 -30.56 4.43
CA GLU A 564 4.93 -31.70 3.51
C GLU A 564 4.12 -32.86 4.11
N ARG A 565 4.38 -33.24 5.36
CA ARG A 565 3.58 -34.27 6.04
C ARG A 565 2.12 -33.85 6.21
N CYS A 566 1.87 -32.60 6.56
CA CYS A 566 0.51 -32.07 6.67
C CYS A 566 -0.21 -32.08 5.31
N VAL A 567 0.42 -31.59 4.24
CA VAL A 567 -0.18 -31.57 2.91
C VAL A 567 -0.40 -32.98 2.41
N ARG A 568 0.59 -33.87 2.56
CA ARG A 568 0.48 -35.27 2.13
C ARG A 568 -0.61 -36.02 2.90
N ALA A 569 -0.76 -35.79 4.21
CA ALA A 569 -1.83 -36.39 5.00
C ALA A 569 -3.24 -35.93 4.57
N ASN A 570 -3.40 -34.67 4.13
CA ASN A 570 -4.70 -34.12 3.75
C ASN A 570 -5.02 -34.27 2.24
N VAL A 571 -4.02 -34.28 1.35
CA VAL A 571 -4.19 -34.38 -0.11
C VAL A 571 -4.02 -35.82 -0.61
N GLY A 572 -3.19 -36.62 0.06
CA GLY A 572 -2.76 -37.92 -0.42
C GLY A 572 -1.83 -37.85 -1.63
N ASP A 573 -1.55 -39.01 -2.21
CA ASP A 573 -0.72 -39.16 -3.41
C ASP A 573 -1.57 -39.05 -4.68
N LEU A 574 -2.35 -37.97 -4.80
CA LEU A 574 -3.20 -37.66 -5.95
C LEU A 574 -2.47 -36.84 -7.02
N THR A 575 -2.72 -37.15 -8.28
CA THR A 575 -2.23 -36.37 -9.44
C THR A 575 -3.23 -35.29 -9.88
N PHE A 576 -2.78 -34.32 -10.68
CA PHE A 576 -3.66 -33.27 -11.23
C PHE A 576 -4.78 -33.84 -12.10
N GLU A 577 -4.49 -34.88 -12.89
CA GLU A 577 -5.48 -35.55 -13.73
C GLU A 577 -6.51 -36.30 -12.89
N GLU A 578 -6.07 -37.09 -11.90
CA GLU A 578 -6.97 -37.81 -10.97
C GLU A 578 -7.93 -36.85 -10.26
N ALA A 579 -7.42 -35.72 -9.75
CA ALA A 579 -8.24 -34.71 -9.10
C ALA A 579 -9.27 -34.08 -10.05
N TYR A 580 -8.86 -33.73 -11.28
CA TYR A 580 -9.76 -33.19 -12.29
C TYR A 580 -10.82 -34.20 -12.71
N GLN A 581 -10.46 -35.48 -12.86
CA GLN A 581 -11.41 -36.52 -13.21
C GLN A 581 -12.48 -36.71 -12.13
N ARG A 582 -12.10 -36.64 -10.85
CA ARG A 582 -12.98 -36.76 -9.69
C ARG A 582 -13.93 -35.58 -9.52
N THR A 583 -13.43 -34.34 -9.57
CA THR A 583 -14.24 -33.16 -9.19
C THR A 583 -14.66 -32.27 -10.36
N LYS A 584 -14.06 -32.44 -11.54
CA LYS A 584 -14.20 -31.54 -12.71
C LYS A 584 -13.83 -30.08 -12.43
N ARG A 585 -13.14 -29.79 -11.31
CA ARG A 585 -12.57 -28.48 -11.01
C ARG A 585 -11.14 -28.41 -11.52
N VAL A 586 -10.81 -27.30 -12.18
CA VAL A 586 -9.50 -27.08 -12.77
C VAL A 586 -8.58 -26.48 -11.71
N LEU A 587 -7.66 -27.29 -11.19
CA LEU A 587 -6.60 -26.84 -10.29
C LEU A 587 -5.40 -26.29 -11.07
N ASN A 588 -4.97 -25.09 -10.72
CA ASN A 588 -3.76 -24.45 -11.22
C ASN A 588 -2.85 -24.07 -10.05
N ILE A 589 -1.59 -24.51 -10.07
CA ILE A 589 -0.57 -24.15 -9.09
C ILE A 589 0.55 -23.37 -9.79
N THR A 590 0.86 -22.18 -9.29
CA THR A 590 1.98 -21.39 -9.82
C THR A 590 3.26 -21.66 -9.05
N LEU A 591 4.37 -21.81 -9.77
CA LEU A 591 5.70 -21.99 -9.21
C LEU A 591 6.62 -20.81 -9.53
N ALA A 592 7.63 -20.57 -8.68
CA ALA A 592 8.81 -19.86 -9.17
C ALA A 592 9.57 -20.72 -10.15
N GLU A 593 9.97 -20.11 -11.26
CA GLU A 593 10.96 -20.66 -12.17
C GLU A 593 12.19 -21.06 -11.33
N LYS A 594 12.39 -22.37 -11.20
CA LYS A 594 13.53 -22.98 -10.54
C LYS A 594 14.23 -23.83 -11.59
N LYS A 595 15.56 -23.79 -11.57
CA LYS A 595 16.36 -24.87 -12.15
C LYS A 595 16.16 -26.10 -11.28
N GLY A 596 15.69 -27.19 -11.86
CA GLY A 596 15.67 -28.50 -11.19
C GLY A 596 17.10 -29.01 -10.94
N ASP A 597 17.23 -30.11 -10.19
CA ASP A 597 18.53 -30.70 -9.80
C ASP A 597 19.30 -31.36 -10.97
N GLY A 598 18.87 -31.11 -12.21
CA GLY A 598 19.54 -31.44 -13.47
C GLY A 598 19.65 -30.26 -14.44
N GLY A 599 19.46 -29.01 -13.98
CA GLY A 599 19.60 -27.80 -14.79
C GLY A 599 18.44 -27.48 -15.74
N ALA A 600 17.39 -28.32 -15.79
CA ALA A 600 16.21 -28.10 -16.61
C ALA A 600 15.22 -27.12 -15.95
N ASP A 601 14.63 -26.24 -16.75
CA ASP A 601 13.62 -25.28 -16.29
C ASP A 601 12.29 -26.00 -16.02
N ILE A 602 11.71 -25.77 -14.85
CA ILE A 602 10.37 -26.27 -14.49
C ILE A 602 9.32 -25.25 -14.98
N PRO A 603 8.21 -25.69 -15.60
CA PRO A 603 7.12 -24.79 -15.99
C PRO A 603 6.58 -23.99 -14.78
N GLY A 604 6.45 -22.68 -14.93
CA GLY A 604 5.93 -21.80 -13.87
C GLY A 604 4.43 -21.99 -13.54
N LEU A 605 3.70 -22.79 -14.31
CA LEU A 605 2.29 -23.11 -14.13
C LEU A 605 2.06 -24.62 -14.29
N LEU A 606 1.54 -25.25 -13.23
CA LEU A 606 1.20 -26.67 -13.19
C LEU A 606 -0.33 -26.83 -13.17
N ASN A 607 -0.85 -27.69 -14.03
CA ASN A 607 -2.28 -28.02 -14.13
C ASN A 607 -2.49 -29.40 -14.78
N HIS A 608 -3.75 -29.82 -14.89
CA HIS A 608 -4.11 -31.12 -15.49
C HIS A 608 -3.81 -31.22 -17.01
N ILE A 609 -3.66 -30.10 -17.72
CA ILE A 609 -3.34 -30.10 -19.17
C ILE A 609 -1.82 -30.16 -19.38
N THR A 610 -1.05 -29.36 -18.65
CA THR A 610 0.40 -29.22 -18.83
C THR A 610 1.18 -30.30 -18.09
N THR A 611 0.70 -30.71 -16.92
CA THR A 611 1.38 -31.65 -16.02
C THR A 611 0.38 -32.61 -15.35
N PRO A 612 -0.30 -33.48 -16.10
CA PRO A 612 -1.35 -34.36 -15.59
C PRO A 612 -0.88 -35.30 -14.48
N ASN A 613 0.33 -35.86 -14.62
CA ASN A 613 0.84 -36.93 -13.77
C ASN A 613 1.59 -36.44 -12.51
N VAL A 614 1.74 -35.12 -12.33
CA VAL A 614 2.48 -34.55 -11.19
C VAL A 614 1.63 -34.67 -9.91
N LEU A 615 2.28 -35.04 -8.81
CA LEU A 615 1.65 -35.14 -7.49
C LEU A 615 1.36 -33.76 -6.92
N ILE A 616 0.10 -33.52 -6.55
CA ILE A 616 -0.39 -32.21 -6.12
C ILE A 616 0.32 -31.73 -4.84
N TYR A 617 0.60 -32.62 -3.88
CA TYR A 617 1.24 -32.24 -2.63
C TYR A 617 2.66 -31.70 -2.84
N THR A 618 3.44 -32.30 -3.77
CA THR A 618 4.81 -31.82 -4.08
C THR A 618 4.77 -30.48 -4.79
N ALA A 619 3.83 -30.29 -5.72
CA ALA A 619 3.59 -29.01 -6.38
C ALA A 619 3.20 -27.90 -5.38
N ALA A 620 2.31 -28.17 -4.42
CA ALA A 620 1.93 -27.23 -3.39
C ALA A 620 3.12 -26.86 -2.47
N CYS A 621 3.94 -27.85 -2.09
CA CYS A 621 5.14 -27.63 -1.29
C CYS A 621 6.20 -26.81 -2.05
N ALA A 622 6.42 -27.12 -3.33
CA ALA A 622 7.34 -26.38 -4.20
C ALA A 622 6.90 -24.91 -4.40
N SER A 623 5.58 -24.65 -4.49
CA SER A 623 5.02 -23.29 -4.56
C SER A 623 5.33 -22.50 -3.29
N ASN A 624 5.18 -23.11 -2.11
CA ASN A 624 5.49 -22.46 -0.83
C ASN A 624 7.00 -22.21 -0.65
N ALA A 625 7.85 -23.07 -1.22
CA ALA A 625 9.31 -22.92 -1.21
C ALA A 625 9.86 -21.87 -2.19
N SER A 626 9.00 -21.08 -2.84
CA SER A 626 9.38 -20.09 -3.85
C SER A 626 9.79 -18.72 -3.27
N GLY A 627 9.59 -18.48 -1.97
CA GLY A 627 9.83 -17.19 -1.31
C GLY A 627 11.12 -17.09 -0.48
N GLY A 628 12.05 -18.04 -0.62
CA GLY A 628 13.27 -18.08 0.20
C GLY A 628 13.05 -18.46 1.68
N LEU A 629 11.79 -18.56 2.13
CA LEU A 629 11.43 -18.97 3.50
C LEU A 629 11.56 -20.48 3.75
N TYR A 630 11.67 -21.30 2.71
CA TYR A 630 11.78 -22.77 2.80
C TYR A 630 12.81 -23.35 1.83
N ARG A 631 13.35 -24.53 2.16
CA ARG A 631 14.21 -25.34 1.28
C ARG A 631 13.44 -25.74 0.02
N ALA A 632 14.13 -25.81 -1.13
CA ALA A 632 13.54 -26.30 -2.37
C ALA A 632 13.10 -27.77 -2.22
N VAL A 633 11.90 -28.07 -2.74
CA VAL A 633 11.29 -29.40 -2.79
C VAL A 633 11.32 -29.87 -4.23
N GLU A 634 11.70 -31.13 -4.44
CA GLU A 634 11.69 -31.77 -5.75
C GLU A 634 10.25 -32.14 -6.15
N LEU A 635 9.91 -31.96 -7.43
CA LEU A 635 8.60 -32.35 -7.94
C LEU A 635 8.57 -33.84 -8.22
N LEU A 636 7.49 -34.52 -7.85
CA LEU A 636 7.30 -35.94 -8.10
C LEU A 636 6.10 -36.16 -9.03
N CYS A 637 6.17 -37.18 -9.88
CA CYS A 637 5.08 -37.61 -10.76
C CYS A 637 4.86 -39.12 -10.67
N LYS A 638 3.66 -39.57 -11.03
CA LYS A 638 3.38 -40.99 -11.24
C LYS A 638 3.80 -41.39 -12.64
N ASP A 639 4.54 -42.48 -12.74
CA ASP A 639 4.84 -43.12 -14.01
C ASP A 639 3.63 -43.90 -14.55
N HIS A 640 3.72 -44.45 -15.76
CA HIS A 640 2.68 -45.30 -16.35
C HIS A 640 2.33 -46.53 -15.50
N ASN A 641 3.25 -47.00 -14.66
CA ASN A 641 3.02 -48.11 -13.73
C ASN A 641 2.38 -47.67 -12.39
N GLY A 642 2.15 -46.38 -12.20
CA GLY A 642 1.62 -45.81 -10.95
C GLY A 642 2.68 -45.56 -9.86
N ASP A 643 3.95 -45.89 -10.11
CA ASP A 643 5.07 -45.65 -9.20
C ASP A 643 5.45 -44.16 -9.15
N VAL A 644 5.85 -43.69 -7.96
CA VAL A 644 6.24 -42.29 -7.74
C VAL A 644 7.70 -42.08 -8.09
N VAL A 645 7.95 -41.28 -9.13
CA VAL A 645 9.29 -40.95 -9.66
C VAL A 645 9.53 -39.44 -9.67
N PRO A 646 10.80 -38.98 -9.63
CA PRO A 646 11.13 -37.57 -9.82
C PRO A 646 10.67 -37.03 -11.17
N TYR A 647 10.13 -35.81 -11.18
CA TYR A 647 9.69 -35.14 -12.40
C TYR A 647 10.89 -34.68 -13.23
N ALA A 648 11.18 -35.40 -14.32
CA ALA A 648 12.14 -34.96 -15.32
C ALA A 648 11.48 -33.96 -16.28
N SER A 649 11.94 -32.71 -16.28
CA SER A 649 11.47 -31.71 -17.25
C SER A 649 11.95 -32.08 -18.66
N THR A 650 11.04 -32.10 -19.62
CA THR A 650 11.32 -32.34 -21.04
C THR A 650 11.70 -31.06 -21.79
N LEU A 651 11.74 -29.92 -21.10
CA LEU A 651 12.15 -28.65 -21.70
C LEU A 651 13.65 -28.70 -22.07
N PRO A 652 14.05 -28.22 -23.27
CA PRO A 652 15.43 -28.30 -23.73
C PRO A 652 16.39 -27.65 -22.72
N GLN A 653 17.42 -28.39 -22.32
CA GLN A 653 18.53 -27.82 -21.57
C GLN A 653 19.21 -26.77 -22.47
N ILE A 654 19.16 -25.49 -22.09
CA ILE A 654 20.12 -24.53 -22.65
C ILE A 654 21.47 -24.93 -22.08
N HIS A 655 22.25 -25.70 -22.84
CA HIS A 655 23.60 -26.09 -22.49
C HIS A 655 24.44 -24.85 -22.17
N ALA A 656 24.62 -24.55 -20.88
CA ALA A 656 25.78 -23.80 -20.44
C ALA A 656 26.95 -24.78 -20.56
N SER A 657 27.60 -24.77 -21.72
CA SER A 657 28.78 -25.58 -21.98
C SER A 657 29.82 -25.32 -20.89
N SER A 658 30.14 -26.38 -20.17
CA SER A 658 31.36 -26.52 -19.40
C SER A 658 32.55 -26.43 -20.35
N SER A 659 33.22 -25.28 -20.38
CA SER A 659 34.61 -25.18 -20.83
C SER A 659 35.44 -24.49 -19.77
N SER A 660 36.34 -25.28 -19.20
CA SER A 660 37.53 -24.85 -18.48
C SER A 660 38.21 -23.66 -19.16
N SER A 661 38.17 -22.49 -18.54
CA SER A 661 39.12 -21.41 -18.82
C SER A 661 39.26 -20.51 -17.59
N GLN A 662 40.42 -20.61 -16.95
CA GLN A 662 40.95 -19.53 -16.12
C GLN A 662 41.09 -18.30 -17.01
N ALA A 663 40.27 -17.28 -16.80
CA ALA A 663 40.55 -15.93 -17.30
C ALA A 663 39.81 -14.89 -16.45
N THR A 664 40.62 -14.01 -15.88
CA THR A 664 40.30 -12.74 -15.23
C THR A 664 39.30 -11.90 -16.03
N GLY A 665 38.25 -11.40 -15.38
CA GLY A 665 37.40 -10.38 -15.99
C GLY A 665 35.98 -10.38 -15.43
N SER A 666 35.67 -9.36 -14.65
CA SER A 666 34.33 -9.00 -14.19
C SER A 666 33.40 -8.73 -15.39
N HIS A 667 32.69 -9.75 -15.88
CA HIS A 667 31.49 -9.59 -16.70
C HIS A 667 30.42 -10.60 -16.26
N LYS A 668 29.57 -10.18 -15.31
CA LYS A 668 28.31 -10.88 -14.98
C LYS A 668 27.47 -10.96 -16.26
N GLY A 669 27.29 -12.19 -16.75
CA GLY A 669 26.55 -12.50 -17.96
C GLY A 669 25.15 -11.91 -17.97
N ARG A 670 24.91 -10.99 -18.92
CA ARG A 670 23.60 -10.58 -19.40
C ARG A 670 23.00 -11.75 -20.20
N LEU A 671 22.29 -12.68 -19.58
CA LEU A 671 21.41 -13.59 -20.35
C LEU A 671 20.32 -14.26 -19.49
N SER A 672 19.21 -13.55 -19.33
CA SER A 672 17.82 -14.06 -19.37
C SER A 672 16.91 -12.84 -19.40
N ASN A 673 16.83 -12.23 -20.58
CA ASN A 673 16.09 -10.97 -20.78
C ASN A 673 14.58 -11.23 -20.94
N ARG A 674 13.99 -12.11 -20.12
CA ARG A 674 12.54 -12.15 -19.94
C ARG A 674 12.23 -11.05 -18.93
N LYS A 675 11.75 -9.91 -19.43
CA LYS A 675 11.38 -8.77 -18.58
C LYS A 675 10.36 -9.25 -17.55
N TYR A 676 10.80 -9.42 -16.31
CA TYR A 676 9.93 -9.67 -15.18
C TYR A 676 8.93 -8.51 -15.11
N GLY A 677 7.64 -8.80 -15.30
CA GLY A 677 6.59 -7.79 -15.46
C GLY A 677 6.00 -7.63 -16.86
N ASP A 678 6.42 -8.41 -17.87
CA ASP A 678 5.63 -8.54 -19.10
C ASP A 678 4.30 -9.27 -18.76
N PRO A 679 3.14 -8.60 -18.86
CA PRO A 679 1.84 -9.18 -18.47
C PRO A 679 1.56 -10.51 -19.19
N ARG A 680 2.06 -10.65 -20.43
CA ARG A 680 1.90 -11.86 -21.25
C ARG A 680 2.70 -13.05 -20.73
N SER A 681 3.76 -12.81 -19.95
CA SER A 681 4.63 -13.85 -19.40
C SER A 681 4.24 -14.30 -17.99
N SER A 682 3.17 -13.72 -17.42
CA SER A 682 2.68 -14.07 -16.09
C SER A 682 2.02 -15.46 -16.09
N PRO A 683 2.19 -16.27 -15.02
CA PRO A 683 1.48 -17.55 -14.90
C PRO A 683 -0.04 -17.39 -15.01
N HIS A 684 -0.58 -16.27 -14.53
CA HIS A 684 -2.00 -15.94 -14.62
C HIS A 684 -2.46 -15.62 -16.05
N ALA A 685 -1.62 -15.02 -16.90
CA ALA A 685 -1.91 -14.87 -18.34
C ALA A 685 -1.95 -16.22 -19.04
N ARG A 686 -1.06 -17.14 -18.65
CA ARG A 686 -1.11 -18.50 -19.19
C ARG A 686 -2.39 -19.24 -18.78
N VAL A 687 -2.89 -19.05 -17.55
CA VAL A 687 -4.22 -19.54 -17.14
C VAL A 687 -5.33 -18.91 -17.98
N ALA A 688 -5.25 -17.60 -18.24
CA ALA A 688 -6.20 -16.90 -19.10
C ALA A 688 -6.28 -17.50 -20.51
N GLU A 689 -5.13 -17.77 -21.12
CA GLU A 689 -5.02 -18.38 -22.44
C GLU A 689 -5.53 -19.82 -22.46
N LEU A 690 -5.10 -20.66 -21.51
CA LEU A 690 -5.42 -22.10 -21.51
C LEU A 690 -6.91 -22.37 -21.25
N PHE A 691 -7.55 -21.56 -20.42
CA PHE A 691 -8.92 -21.82 -19.95
C PHE A 691 -9.94 -20.76 -20.40
N ASN A 692 -9.56 -19.85 -21.30
CA ASN A 692 -10.39 -18.72 -21.74
C ASN A 692 -10.93 -17.89 -20.55
N VAL A 693 -10.06 -17.60 -19.58
CA VAL A 693 -10.42 -16.82 -18.39
C VAL A 693 -10.22 -15.35 -18.69
N ASN A 694 -11.28 -14.56 -18.52
CA ASN A 694 -11.25 -13.10 -18.71
C ASN A 694 -11.55 -12.32 -17.41
N HIS A 695 -11.95 -13.02 -16.35
CA HIS A 695 -12.29 -12.43 -15.05
C HIS A 695 -11.59 -13.16 -13.90
N PHE A 696 -11.08 -12.41 -12.93
CA PHE A 696 -10.35 -12.96 -11.78
C PHE A 696 -10.95 -12.51 -10.44
N ILE A 697 -11.26 -13.46 -9.56
CA ILE A 697 -11.57 -13.19 -8.15
C ILE A 697 -10.28 -13.43 -7.38
N ILE A 698 -9.65 -12.36 -6.90
CA ILE A 698 -8.34 -12.40 -6.23
C ILE A 698 -8.56 -12.32 -4.73
N SER A 699 -8.33 -13.43 -4.03
CA SER A 699 -8.26 -13.44 -2.57
C SER A 699 -6.81 -13.17 -2.15
N GLN A 700 -6.55 -12.00 -1.55
CA GLN A 700 -5.21 -11.57 -1.18
C GLN A 700 -5.02 -11.64 0.34
N ALA A 701 -4.19 -12.59 0.79
CA ALA A 701 -3.93 -12.84 2.20
C ALA A 701 -2.47 -12.54 2.61
N ARG A 702 -1.75 -11.73 1.82
CA ARG A 702 -0.34 -11.42 2.08
C ARG A 702 -0.19 -10.38 3.22
N PRO A 703 0.51 -10.70 4.34
CA PRO A 703 0.54 -9.86 5.54
C PRO A 703 1.05 -8.43 5.33
N TYR A 704 1.98 -8.24 4.40
CA TYR A 704 2.62 -6.97 4.12
C TYR A 704 1.85 -6.09 3.13
N ILE A 705 0.79 -6.62 2.49
CA ILE A 705 -0.05 -5.90 1.53
C ILE A 705 -1.47 -5.72 2.07
N ALA A 706 -2.01 -6.72 2.75
CA ALA A 706 -3.39 -6.73 3.22
C ALA A 706 -3.78 -5.48 4.04
N PRO A 707 -2.92 -4.90 4.93
CA PRO A 707 -3.24 -3.66 5.64
C PRO A 707 -3.31 -2.41 4.75
N PHE A 708 -2.63 -2.45 3.60
CA PHE A 708 -2.48 -1.31 2.69
C PHE A 708 -3.47 -1.36 1.52
N ILE A 709 -4.16 -2.49 1.31
CA ILE A 709 -5.27 -2.58 0.39
C ILE A 709 -6.57 -2.38 1.17
N SER A 710 -7.34 -1.35 0.79
CA SER A 710 -8.69 -1.17 1.34
C SER A 710 -9.53 -2.42 1.04
N PRO A 711 -10.18 -3.04 2.04
CA PRO A 711 -11.18 -4.06 1.79
C PRO A 711 -12.19 -3.54 0.75
N ALA A 712 -12.62 -4.41 -0.16
CA ALA A 712 -13.59 -4.06 -1.19
C ALA A 712 -14.86 -3.45 -0.54
N HIS A 713 -15.40 -2.40 -1.18
CA HIS A 713 -16.56 -1.63 -0.72
C HIS A 713 -16.49 -0.95 0.68
N THR A 714 -15.29 -0.68 1.21
CA THR A 714 -15.17 0.11 2.45
C THR A 714 -15.65 1.56 2.29
N HIS A 715 -16.75 1.91 2.97
CA HIS A 715 -17.35 3.26 2.99
C HIS A 715 -16.60 4.27 3.91
N SER A 716 -15.48 3.86 4.52
CA SER A 716 -14.73 4.71 5.47
C SER A 716 -13.72 5.61 4.77
N THR A 717 -13.90 6.93 4.92
CA THR A 717 -12.99 7.98 4.42
C THR A 717 -11.70 8.12 5.25
N SER A 718 -11.56 7.39 6.36
CA SER A 718 -10.45 7.54 7.32
C SER A 718 -9.12 6.89 6.87
N SER A 719 -9.09 6.23 5.71
CA SER A 719 -7.97 5.39 5.25
C SER A 719 -7.03 6.06 4.24
N SER A 720 -7.25 7.33 3.86
CA SER A 720 -6.50 7.98 2.76
C SER A 720 -4.99 8.09 3.02
N LEU A 721 -4.55 8.29 4.27
CA LEU A 721 -3.12 8.38 4.61
C LEU A 721 -2.41 7.04 4.52
N TYR A 722 -3.00 5.97 5.09
CA TYR A 722 -2.44 4.62 4.99
C TYR A 722 -2.44 4.11 3.55
N LYS A 723 -3.44 4.48 2.75
CA LYS A 723 -3.49 4.24 1.30
C LYS A 723 -2.35 4.94 0.57
N LEU A 724 -2.12 6.22 0.87
CA LEU A 724 -1.01 6.99 0.27
C LEU A 724 0.34 6.37 0.64
N LEU A 725 0.54 6.04 1.93
CA LEU A 725 1.76 5.41 2.41
C LEU A 725 1.99 4.04 1.75
N GLY A 726 0.94 3.23 1.64
CA GLY A 726 1.01 1.93 0.96
C GLY A 726 1.29 2.04 -0.54
N LEU A 727 0.71 3.03 -1.21
CA LEU A 727 1.00 3.34 -2.62
C LEU A 727 2.45 3.80 -2.80
N GLU A 728 2.95 4.65 -1.89
CA GLU A 728 4.33 5.13 -1.92
C GLU A 728 5.33 4.00 -1.68
N ILE A 729 5.11 3.16 -0.66
CA ILE A 729 5.96 1.99 -0.39
C ILE A 729 6.00 1.07 -1.62
N ARG A 730 4.84 0.77 -2.22
CA ARG A 730 4.76 -0.05 -3.44
C ARG A 730 5.53 0.59 -4.60
N HIS A 731 5.37 1.89 -4.78
CA HIS A 731 6.06 2.64 -5.83
C HIS A 731 7.58 2.60 -5.63
N ARG A 732 8.07 2.79 -4.39
CA ARG A 732 9.50 2.71 -4.06
C ARG A 732 10.05 1.31 -4.26
N LEU A 733 9.32 0.27 -3.87
CA LEU A 733 9.72 -1.12 -4.12
C LEU A 733 9.81 -1.43 -5.62
N GLN A 734 8.87 -0.94 -6.42
CA GLN A 734 8.92 -1.05 -7.89
C GLN A 734 10.14 -0.30 -8.47
N GLN A 735 10.44 0.91 -7.98
CA GLN A 735 11.64 1.66 -8.41
C GLN A 735 12.92 0.87 -8.09
N ILE A 736 13.05 0.34 -6.88
CA ILE A 736 14.21 -0.48 -6.46
C ILE A 736 14.33 -1.73 -7.34
N ASP A 737 13.21 -2.33 -7.74
CA ASP A 737 13.20 -3.46 -8.66
C ASP A 737 13.67 -3.10 -10.06
N THR A 738 13.17 -1.99 -10.62
CA THR A 738 13.60 -1.50 -11.93
C THR A 738 15.10 -1.16 -11.96
N LEU A 739 15.65 -0.77 -10.81
CA LEU A 739 17.08 -0.52 -10.63
C LEU A 739 17.90 -1.81 -10.40
N GLY A 740 17.26 -2.97 -10.28
CA GLY A 740 17.91 -4.27 -10.08
C GLY A 740 18.58 -4.43 -8.71
N LEU A 741 18.25 -3.57 -7.74
CA LEU A 741 18.85 -3.54 -6.40
C LEU A 741 18.17 -4.51 -5.43
N LEU A 742 17.04 -5.12 -5.83
CA LEU A 742 16.27 -6.04 -5.00
C LEU A 742 16.84 -7.47 -5.10
N PRO A 743 17.27 -8.10 -3.98
CA PRO A 743 17.75 -9.48 -3.99
C PRO A 743 16.67 -10.43 -4.53
N VAL A 744 17.05 -11.39 -5.38
CA VAL A 744 16.11 -12.29 -6.12
C VAL A 744 15.13 -13.01 -5.19
N GLY A 745 15.56 -13.41 -3.99
CA GLY A 745 14.69 -14.07 -2.99
C GLY A 745 13.64 -13.15 -2.35
N ILE A 746 13.95 -11.85 -2.18
CA ILE A 746 13.05 -10.86 -1.57
C ILE A 746 12.16 -10.20 -2.64
N ARG A 747 12.69 -10.08 -3.87
CA ARG A 747 12.00 -9.57 -5.07
C ARG A 747 10.64 -10.23 -5.29
N LYS A 748 10.59 -11.55 -5.19
CA LYS A 748 9.36 -12.33 -5.42
C LYS A 748 8.38 -12.31 -4.23
N PHE A 749 8.88 -12.07 -3.02
CA PHE A 749 8.02 -11.86 -1.85
C PHE A 749 7.38 -10.47 -1.85
N LEU A 750 8.02 -9.45 -2.43
CA LEU A 750 7.53 -8.07 -2.36
C LEU A 750 6.75 -7.61 -3.61
N ILE A 751 6.93 -8.26 -4.76
CA ILE A 751 6.30 -7.89 -6.03
C ILE A 751 5.25 -8.93 -6.38
N ASP A 752 3.98 -8.49 -6.48
CA ASP A 752 2.87 -9.35 -6.87
C ASP A 752 3.02 -9.83 -8.32
N ASP A 753 2.64 -11.08 -8.58
CA ASP A 753 2.39 -11.54 -9.95
C ASP A 753 1.21 -10.73 -10.50
N VAL A 754 1.44 -10.02 -11.60
CA VAL A 754 0.42 -9.21 -12.26
C VAL A 754 -0.69 -10.14 -12.75
N VAL A 755 -1.88 -10.05 -12.14
CA VAL A 755 -3.07 -10.76 -12.63
C VAL A 755 -3.61 -9.97 -13.83
N PRO A 756 -3.70 -10.57 -15.03
CA PRO A 756 -4.19 -9.89 -16.21
C PRO A 756 -5.70 -9.73 -16.16
N GLY A 757 -6.21 -8.65 -16.79
CA GLY A 757 -7.65 -8.48 -16.99
C GLY A 757 -8.41 -7.85 -15.82
N SER A 758 -9.74 -7.92 -15.90
CA SER A 758 -10.63 -7.35 -14.88
C SER A 758 -10.74 -8.29 -13.69
N GLY A 759 -10.61 -7.75 -12.47
CA GLY A 759 -10.69 -8.57 -11.27
C GLY A 759 -11.30 -7.88 -10.07
N ILE A 760 -11.80 -8.70 -9.15
CA ILE A 760 -12.25 -8.29 -7.82
C ILE A 760 -11.17 -8.70 -6.84
N THR A 761 -10.64 -7.78 -6.05
CA THR A 761 -9.68 -8.10 -4.98
C THR A 761 -10.39 -8.09 -3.64
N VAL A 762 -10.40 -9.24 -2.97
CA VAL A 762 -10.97 -9.45 -1.64
C VAL A 762 -9.83 -9.52 -0.64
N VAL A 763 -9.92 -8.71 0.41
CA VAL A 763 -8.88 -8.57 1.43
C VAL A 763 -9.54 -8.62 2.81
N PRO A 764 -8.99 -9.36 3.79
CA PRO A 764 -9.49 -9.34 5.16
C PRO A 764 -9.33 -7.96 5.81
N ASP A 765 -10.26 -7.61 6.69
CA ASP A 765 -10.10 -6.45 7.57
C ASP A 765 -9.18 -6.82 8.75
N LEU A 766 -7.92 -6.39 8.71
CA LEU A 766 -6.89 -6.77 9.69
C LEU A 766 -6.71 -5.68 10.76
N GLY A 767 -6.84 -6.08 12.02
CA GLY A 767 -6.46 -5.28 13.19
C GLY A 767 -5.08 -5.66 13.73
N TRP A 768 -4.58 -4.90 14.70
CA TRP A 768 -3.26 -5.13 15.30
C TRP A 768 -3.15 -6.47 16.04
N SER A 769 -4.23 -6.93 16.68
CA SER A 769 -4.29 -8.24 17.36
C SER A 769 -4.12 -9.42 16.41
N ASP A 770 -4.48 -9.26 15.13
CA ASP A 770 -4.34 -10.32 14.12
C ASP A 770 -2.87 -10.56 13.74
N PHE A 771 -2.02 -9.54 13.86
CA PHE A 771 -0.58 -9.65 13.58
C PHE A 771 0.15 -10.45 14.64
N GLU A 772 -0.29 -10.38 15.90
CA GLU A 772 0.25 -11.20 16.97
C GLU A 772 -0.06 -12.69 16.72
N MET A 773 -1.27 -12.99 16.22
CA MET A 773 -1.68 -14.35 15.86
C MET A 773 -0.90 -14.94 14.66
N LEU A 774 -0.23 -14.12 13.84
CA LEU A 774 0.61 -14.58 12.71
C LEU A 774 1.85 -15.35 13.18
N VAL A 775 2.33 -15.08 14.40
CA VAL A 775 3.59 -15.65 14.91
C VAL A 775 3.37 -16.99 15.62
N GLU A 776 2.13 -17.32 15.94
CA GLU A 776 1.76 -18.50 16.71
C GLU A 776 1.28 -19.66 15.83
N ASN A 777 1.35 -20.90 16.34
CA ASN A 777 0.96 -22.08 15.55
C ASN A 777 -0.57 -22.14 15.36
N PRO A 778 -1.05 -22.67 14.21
CA PRO A 778 -2.48 -22.81 13.95
C PRO A 778 -3.12 -23.83 14.90
N ASN A 779 -4.27 -23.46 15.49
CA ASN A 779 -5.12 -24.32 16.33
C ASN A 779 -6.55 -24.35 15.73
N ARG A 780 -7.36 -25.37 16.05
CA ARG A 780 -8.71 -25.55 15.50
C ARG A 780 -9.64 -24.35 15.74
N GLU A 781 -9.64 -23.79 16.96
CA GLU A 781 -10.39 -22.57 17.28
C GLU A 781 -9.99 -21.37 16.40
N ARG A 782 -8.69 -21.28 16.06
CA ARG A 782 -8.16 -20.20 15.21
C ARG A 782 -8.51 -20.40 13.75
N VAL A 783 -8.59 -21.65 13.28
CA VAL A 783 -9.12 -21.94 11.95
C VAL A 783 -10.55 -21.40 11.86
N GLY A 784 -11.41 -21.67 12.87
CA GLY A 784 -12.76 -21.12 12.93
C GLY A 784 -12.78 -19.59 12.87
N TYR A 785 -11.91 -18.91 13.62
CA TYR A 785 -11.76 -17.45 13.56
C TYR A 785 -11.39 -16.93 12.16
N TRP A 786 -10.38 -17.53 11.52
CA TRP A 786 -9.94 -17.12 10.18
C TRP A 786 -10.97 -17.44 9.09
N VAL A 787 -11.71 -18.53 9.22
CA VAL A 787 -12.83 -18.90 8.34
C VAL A 787 -13.94 -17.87 8.45
N ALA A 788 -14.40 -17.54 9.67
CA ALA A 788 -15.45 -16.53 9.87
C ALA A 788 -15.02 -15.15 9.34
N LYS A 789 -13.75 -14.80 9.50
CA LYS A 789 -13.17 -13.57 8.94
C LYS A 789 -13.11 -13.59 7.42
N GLY A 790 -12.90 -14.77 6.82
CA GLY A 790 -12.99 -15.06 5.39
C GLY A 790 -14.37 -14.91 4.80
N GLU A 791 -15.39 -15.36 5.53
CA GLU A 791 -16.78 -15.20 5.10
C GLU A 791 -17.17 -13.71 5.12
N ARG A 792 -16.83 -13.00 6.20
CA ARG A 792 -17.18 -11.58 6.38
C ARG A 792 -16.59 -10.64 5.34
N SER A 793 -15.42 -10.96 4.79
CA SER A 793 -14.76 -10.10 3.80
C SER A 793 -15.38 -10.19 2.40
N ILE A 794 -16.00 -11.34 2.07
CA ILE A 794 -16.65 -11.53 0.77
C ILE A 794 -18.09 -11.04 0.77
N TRP A 795 -18.80 -11.04 1.92
CA TRP A 795 -20.20 -10.60 2.00
C TRP A 795 -20.51 -9.27 1.30
N PRO A 796 -19.73 -8.18 1.48
CA PRO A 796 -20.00 -6.91 0.80
C PRO A 796 -19.83 -6.95 -0.72
N VAL A 797 -19.09 -7.94 -1.22
CA VAL A 797 -18.66 -8.06 -2.61
C VAL A 797 -19.56 -9.01 -3.39
N VAL A 798 -20.45 -9.74 -2.71
CA VAL A 798 -21.28 -10.78 -3.30
C VAL A 798 -22.17 -10.25 -4.40
N GLY A 799 -22.79 -9.08 -4.21
CA GLY A 799 -23.57 -8.45 -5.29
C GLY A 799 -22.72 -8.11 -6.53
N GLU A 800 -21.44 -7.77 -6.36
CA GLU A 800 -20.52 -7.56 -7.49
C GLU A 800 -20.15 -8.88 -8.18
N VAL A 801 -19.92 -9.95 -7.40
CA VAL A 801 -19.63 -11.30 -7.92
C VAL A 801 -20.84 -11.87 -8.65
N GLU A 802 -22.06 -11.70 -8.12
CA GLU A 802 -23.29 -12.21 -8.72
C GLU A 802 -23.57 -11.56 -10.07
N VAL A 803 -23.45 -10.23 -10.18
CA VAL A 803 -23.61 -9.52 -11.46
C VAL A 803 -22.55 -9.94 -12.48
N ARG A 804 -21.31 -10.16 -12.04
CA ARG A 804 -20.20 -10.51 -12.94
C ARG A 804 -20.19 -11.98 -13.37
N CYS A 805 -20.57 -12.89 -12.48
CA CYS A 805 -20.38 -14.33 -12.67
C CYS A 805 -21.70 -15.12 -12.77
N GLY A 806 -22.82 -14.56 -12.34
CA GLY A 806 -24.11 -15.27 -12.30
C GLY A 806 -24.55 -15.83 -13.65
N VAL A 807 -24.31 -15.07 -14.74
CA VAL A 807 -24.60 -15.52 -16.11
C VAL A 807 -23.70 -16.69 -16.54
N GLU A 808 -22.42 -16.65 -16.19
CA GLU A 808 -21.47 -17.73 -16.47
C GLU A 808 -21.88 -19.03 -15.76
N PHE A 809 -22.19 -18.96 -14.47
CA PHE A 809 -22.59 -20.13 -13.70
C PHE A 809 -23.93 -20.69 -14.15
N CYS A 810 -24.86 -19.81 -14.55
CA CYS A 810 -26.11 -20.23 -15.20
C CYS A 810 -25.83 -21.00 -16.51
N LEU A 811 -24.99 -20.47 -17.39
CA LEU A 811 -24.61 -21.13 -18.65
C LEU A 811 -23.95 -22.49 -18.41
N GLU A 812 -23.06 -22.60 -17.42
CA GLU A 812 -22.37 -23.84 -17.11
C GLU A 812 -23.34 -24.91 -16.59
N ARG A 813 -24.23 -24.55 -15.66
CA ARG A 813 -25.28 -25.43 -15.15
C ARG A 813 -26.19 -25.94 -16.26
N LEU A 814 -26.68 -25.04 -17.12
CA LEU A 814 -27.58 -25.39 -18.23
C LEU A 814 -26.88 -26.27 -19.26
N TRP A 815 -25.60 -26.00 -19.56
CA TRP A 815 -24.82 -26.84 -20.48
C TRP A 815 -24.68 -28.27 -19.96
N GLU A 816 -24.42 -28.45 -18.67
CA GLU A 816 -24.34 -29.78 -18.06
C GLU A 816 -25.69 -30.50 -18.05
N GLU A 817 -26.77 -29.79 -17.73
CA GLU A 817 -28.12 -30.33 -17.71
C GLU A 817 -28.59 -30.79 -19.10
N VAL A 818 -28.36 -29.98 -20.14
CA VAL A 818 -28.69 -30.37 -21.52
C VAL A 818 -27.82 -31.53 -21.99
N ARG A 819 -26.55 -31.57 -21.57
CA ARG A 819 -25.63 -32.66 -21.89
C ARG A 819 -26.05 -33.97 -21.21
N SER A 820 -26.53 -33.93 -19.97
CA SER A 820 -26.97 -35.13 -19.24
C SER A 820 -28.28 -35.69 -19.78
N ARG A 821 -29.15 -34.85 -20.35
CA ARG A 821 -30.43 -35.27 -20.96
C ARG A 821 -30.30 -35.96 -22.32
N GLN A 822 -29.11 -36.01 -22.94
CA GLN A 822 -28.94 -36.66 -24.24
C GLN A 822 -29.06 -38.20 -24.16
N PRO A 823 -29.76 -38.86 -25.11
CA PRO A 823 -29.81 -40.32 -25.18
C PRO A 823 -28.40 -40.92 -25.38
N GLY A 824 -28.08 -41.96 -24.60
CA GLY A 824 -26.76 -42.58 -24.58
C GLY A 824 -25.70 -41.83 -23.74
N ALA A 825 -26.07 -40.81 -22.97
CA ALA A 825 -25.18 -40.16 -22.01
C ALA A 825 -24.84 -41.08 -20.83
N GLU A 826 -25.82 -41.82 -20.31
CA GLU A 826 -25.62 -42.82 -19.24
C GLU A 826 -24.75 -44.00 -19.70
N GLU A 827 -24.97 -44.50 -20.92
CA GLU A 827 -24.15 -45.54 -21.55
C GLU A 827 -22.68 -45.09 -21.70
N ARG A 828 -22.45 -43.85 -22.14
CA ARG A 828 -21.12 -43.25 -22.25
C ARG A 828 -20.49 -42.96 -20.88
N ARG A 829 -21.30 -42.62 -19.88
CA ARG A 829 -20.85 -42.43 -18.49
C ARG A 829 -20.41 -43.75 -17.87
N ARG A 830 -21.23 -44.81 -18.00
CA ARG A 830 -20.89 -46.17 -17.57
C ARG A 830 -19.63 -46.70 -18.26
N ARG A 831 -19.48 -46.53 -19.58
CA ARG A 831 -18.27 -46.92 -20.32
C ARG A 831 -17.00 -46.20 -19.84
N ARG A 832 -17.10 -44.94 -19.40
CA ARG A 832 -15.98 -44.17 -18.84
C ARG A 832 -15.62 -44.59 -17.41
N GLU A 833 -16.63 -44.97 -16.62
CA GLU A 833 -16.42 -45.47 -15.25
C GLU A 833 -15.84 -46.90 -15.27
N THR A 834 -16.23 -47.76 -16.22
CA THR A 834 -15.66 -49.12 -16.37
C THR A 834 -14.33 -49.15 -17.12
N GLY A 835 -14.07 -48.20 -18.03
CA GLY A 835 -12.82 -48.13 -18.80
C GLY A 835 -11.60 -47.65 -18.01
N GLY A 836 -11.78 -47.17 -16.78
CA GLY A 836 -10.68 -46.76 -15.88
C GLY A 836 -10.10 -47.89 -15.01
N GLN A 837 -10.61 -49.13 -15.13
CA GLN A 837 -10.08 -50.30 -14.42
C GLN A 837 -9.32 -51.29 -15.33
N GLN A 838 -9.22 -50.99 -16.63
CA GLN A 838 -8.41 -51.75 -17.57
C GLN A 838 -7.61 -50.75 -18.41
N LEU A 839 -6.54 -50.21 -17.83
CA LEU A 839 -5.34 -49.73 -18.51
C LEU A 839 -4.24 -49.50 -17.48
#